data_AF-A0A438EDT2-F1
#
_entry.id   AF-A0A438EDT2-F1
#
_cell.length_a   1.000
_cell.length_b   1.000
_cell.length_c   1.000
_cell.angle_alpha   90.00
_cell.angle_beta   90.00
_cell.angle_gamma   90.00
#
_symmetry.space_group_name_H-M   'P 1'
#
loop_
_entity.id
_entity.type
_entity.pdbx_description
1 polymer ?
#
loop_
_entity_poly.entity_id
_entity_poly.type
_entity_poly.pdbx_seq_one_letter_code
_entity_poly.pdbx_strand_id
1 'polypeptide(L)'
;MAANGDVPGSLPRAVLLLLLMAFMACHAEERGIYLVLMEGDPVAFHRGSGPLEEGKRVDPNSEVNKAHAKHLVDSHDQLLQTTLDSGSYNKLYSFKHIVNGFSVHTTPSQANKLKHAPGVTLVERDRGAKLMTTYTPQFLGLPEGIWSQEGGDANAGEGLVIGFVDTGINPLHPSFAYDPTNPYTSNTSHFKGTCEAGPGFPASSCNGKIVSARFFSAGAQAATNLNTSYDFLSPLDAVGHGSHVASTAAGNPGVPVVLNGFFYGRASGMAPRARIAVYKAIYPTVGTLTDVVSAMDQATMDGVDVLTLSIGPDTPPEDTMTFLSVFDIFMLFARRAGVFVVQAAGNQGPGPSTVVSFSPWAVGAAASSTDRSYPSTLVLGNGQRIGGVGLSGSFHLEILIYSTDNVSVTQDQPWEMVYFNISLVLAKDAVKVNGHSQGLHSFFNGNSTLTAIIDTARALGFMGILIPRVAETQIIAQYYEQQTYRDQTGLAVRGPDFIDKSRKPVDVLKPDILAPGHQVWAAWSPISILDPILSGYSFALLSGTSMATPHVAGIAALIKQYNPSWTPSMIASAMSTTATIVDNLGEPIMAEGYDIGSLYLSTHFDFGAGFISPNHAIDPGLVLTSAGFEDYISFLCSLPNVNPATIRAITGGVCTQLLNHLSDLNLPSVTISELRGTLLVRRNVKNIGSKQETYLCSVIPPKGVMVSLNPPSFTIVPQGTQDLEIQLNCDPSNGGL
;
A
#
# COMPACT_ATOMS: atom_id res chain seq x y z
N MET A 1 13.79 58.34 80.75
CA MET A 1 15.17 58.48 80.22
C MET A 1 15.22 57.87 78.83
N ALA A 2 16.22 58.22 78.02
CA ALA A 2 16.30 57.82 76.61
C ALA A 2 16.96 56.45 76.43
N ALA A 3 16.55 55.74 75.36
CA ALA A 3 17.43 55.14 74.35
C ALA A 3 16.58 54.68 73.15
N ASN A 4 17.15 54.70 71.94
CA ASN A 4 16.47 54.29 70.70
C ASN A 4 16.78 52.82 70.33
N GLY A 5 15.97 52.24 69.44
CA GLY A 5 16.21 50.93 68.83
C GLY A 5 15.01 50.50 67.96
N ASP A 6 15.13 50.66 66.65
CA ASP A 6 13.96 50.71 65.75
C ASP A 6 13.33 49.37 65.34
N VAL A 7 12.03 49.46 65.08
CA VAL A 7 11.09 48.49 64.47
C VAL A 7 10.07 49.34 63.69
N PRO A 8 9.53 48.96 62.50
CA PRO A 8 9.60 47.70 61.76
C PRO A 8 10.09 47.86 60.29
N GLY A 9 9.97 46.81 59.46
CA GLY A 9 10.05 46.93 58.00
C GLY A 9 9.47 45.72 57.26
N SER A 10 8.42 45.92 56.46
CA SER A 10 7.87 44.88 55.58
C SER A 10 8.78 44.60 54.39
N LEU A 11 8.74 43.37 53.85
CA LEU A 11 9.52 43.02 52.66
C LEU A 11 9.10 43.93 51.48
N PRO A 12 10.02 44.71 50.89
CA PRO A 12 9.62 45.75 49.95
C PRO A 12 9.15 45.15 48.62
N ARG A 13 8.16 45.79 47.98
CA ARG A 13 7.64 45.40 46.65
C ARG A 13 8.74 45.17 45.60
N ALA A 14 9.86 45.87 45.72
CA ALA A 14 11.05 45.69 44.88
C ALA A 14 11.62 44.26 44.92
N VAL A 15 11.57 43.54 46.04
CA VAL A 15 12.07 42.15 46.13
C VAL A 15 11.15 41.16 45.41
N LEU A 16 9.83 41.36 45.51
CA LEU A 16 8.85 40.56 44.76
C LEU A 16 8.94 40.86 43.25
N LEU A 17 9.15 42.13 42.88
CA LEU A 17 9.45 42.53 41.50
C LEU A 17 10.78 41.97 41.00
N LEU A 18 11.83 41.91 41.81
CA LEU A 18 13.11 41.29 41.44
C LEU A 18 13.00 39.78 41.26
N LEU A 19 12.19 39.08 42.07
CA LEU A 19 11.90 37.65 41.86
C LEU A 19 11.08 37.40 40.60
N LEU A 20 10.13 38.28 40.26
CA LEU A 20 9.39 38.23 38.99
C LEU A 20 10.26 38.60 37.78
N MET A 21 11.18 39.57 37.91
CA MET A 21 12.15 39.90 36.86
C MET A 21 13.22 38.81 36.69
N ALA A 22 13.60 38.11 37.76
CA ALA A 22 14.49 36.95 37.68
C ALA A 22 13.84 35.76 36.94
N PHE A 23 12.51 35.65 36.94
CA PHE A 23 11.76 34.74 36.07
C PHE A 23 11.56 35.26 34.63
N MET A 24 11.79 36.55 34.37
CA MET A 24 12.07 37.07 33.03
C MET A 24 13.58 37.03 32.72
N ALA A 25 14.28 35.98 33.18
CA ALA A 25 15.57 35.61 32.63
C ALA A 25 15.45 35.39 31.12
N CYS A 26 16.32 36.06 30.36
CA CYS A 26 16.25 36.14 28.91
C CYS A 26 16.13 34.75 28.26
N HIS A 27 14.95 34.42 27.74
CA HIS A 27 14.79 33.38 26.73
C HIS A 27 15.47 33.88 25.44
N ALA A 28 16.76 33.60 25.32
CA ALA A 28 17.48 33.72 24.06
C ALA A 28 16.77 32.80 23.05
N GLU A 29 16.09 33.40 22.07
CA GLU A 29 15.35 32.66 21.06
C GLU A 29 16.27 31.66 20.35
N GLU A 30 15.91 30.38 20.40
CA GLU A 30 16.66 29.33 19.71
C GLU A 30 16.68 29.60 18.20
N ARG A 31 17.89 29.65 17.62
CA ARG A 31 18.04 29.93 16.19
C ARG A 31 17.60 28.72 15.38
N GLY A 32 16.79 28.98 14.35
CA GLY A 32 16.38 28.01 13.36
C GLY A 32 16.98 28.33 11.99
N ILE A 33 16.99 27.34 11.10
CA ILE A 33 17.23 27.60 9.68
C ILE A 33 15.90 28.04 9.06
N TYR A 34 15.95 29.10 8.24
CA TYR A 34 14.82 29.64 7.52
C TYR A 34 15.15 29.78 6.03
N LEU A 35 14.18 29.44 5.19
CA LEU A 35 14.21 29.59 3.75
C LEU A 35 13.46 30.88 3.39
N VAL A 36 14.09 31.75 2.62
CA VAL A 36 13.56 33.06 2.23
C VAL A 36 13.52 33.14 0.71
N LEU A 37 12.35 33.41 0.14
CA LEU A 37 12.17 33.66 -1.30
C LEU A 37 11.97 35.14 -1.55
N MET A 38 12.50 35.62 -2.67
CA MET A 38 12.43 37.02 -3.07
C MET A 38 11.81 37.21 -4.45
N GLU A 39 11.34 38.42 -4.72
CA GLU A 39 10.82 38.85 -6.03
C GLU A 39 11.92 38.90 -7.10
N GLY A 40 11.54 38.77 -8.38
CA GLY A 40 12.44 38.89 -9.53
C GLY A 40 13.00 37.56 -10.07
N ASP A 41 13.33 37.57 -11.38
CA ASP A 41 13.71 36.36 -12.11
C ASP A 41 15.07 35.79 -11.66
N PRO A 42 15.21 34.47 -11.45
CA PRO A 42 16.50 33.81 -11.30
C PRO A 42 17.22 33.67 -12.66
N VAL A 43 18.51 33.31 -12.62
CA VAL A 43 19.39 33.23 -13.80
C VAL A 43 18.87 32.29 -14.92
N ALA A 44 18.14 31.22 -14.59
CA ALA A 44 17.53 30.35 -15.61
C ALA A 44 16.42 31.03 -16.45
N PHE A 45 15.81 32.10 -15.94
CA PHE A 45 14.68 32.80 -16.57
C PHE A 45 14.98 34.28 -16.88
N HIS A 46 16.19 34.75 -16.53
CA HIS A 46 16.60 36.13 -16.75
C HIS A 46 16.75 36.46 -18.24
N ARG A 47 16.09 37.54 -18.68
CA ARG A 47 16.10 37.96 -20.08
C ARG A 47 17.41 38.67 -20.48
N GLY A 48 18.34 37.89 -21.03
CA GLY A 48 19.21 38.41 -22.09
C GLY A 48 18.37 38.96 -23.25
N SER A 49 18.91 39.91 -24.03
CA SER A 49 18.13 40.67 -25.02
C SER A 49 17.78 39.88 -26.29
N GLY A 50 16.88 38.91 -26.18
CA GLY A 50 16.33 38.10 -27.28
C GLY A 50 15.14 37.25 -26.82
N PRO A 51 14.36 36.66 -27.75
CA PRO A 51 13.27 35.76 -27.42
C PRO A 51 13.78 34.41 -26.87
N LEU A 52 12.97 33.73 -26.07
CA LEU A 52 13.23 32.38 -25.60
C LEU A 52 12.95 31.37 -26.73
N GLU A 53 13.98 30.65 -27.17
CA GLU A 53 13.82 29.42 -27.94
C GLU A 53 13.77 28.23 -26.98
N GLU A 54 12.66 27.49 -26.96
CA GLU A 54 12.51 26.30 -26.12
C GLU A 54 13.58 25.24 -26.42
N GLY A 55 14.04 24.54 -25.38
CA GLY A 55 14.99 23.42 -25.49
C GLY A 55 16.47 23.79 -25.47
N LYS A 56 16.87 25.07 -25.60
CA LYS A 56 18.27 25.48 -25.39
C LYS A 56 18.64 25.50 -23.91
N ARG A 57 19.69 24.76 -23.53
CA ARG A 57 20.29 24.86 -22.18
C ARG A 57 20.84 26.27 -21.96
N VAL A 58 20.41 26.92 -20.89
CA VAL A 58 21.02 28.17 -20.40
C VAL A 58 22.50 27.91 -20.08
N ASP A 59 23.42 28.67 -20.67
CA ASP A 59 24.83 28.62 -20.26
C ASP A 59 25.02 29.43 -18.97
N PRO A 60 25.33 28.79 -17.82
CA PRO A 60 25.58 29.51 -16.57
C PRO A 60 26.91 30.29 -16.59
N ASN A 61 27.75 30.12 -17.62
CA ASN A 61 29.04 30.78 -17.74
C ASN A 61 29.04 32.05 -18.59
N SER A 62 27.93 32.42 -19.22
CA SER A 62 27.85 33.69 -19.95
C SER A 62 28.05 34.88 -19.00
N GLU A 63 28.63 35.97 -19.50
CA GLU A 63 28.93 37.14 -18.66
C GLU A 63 27.65 37.80 -18.12
N VAL A 64 26.58 37.82 -18.92
CA VAL A 64 25.24 38.29 -18.52
C VAL A 64 24.70 37.45 -17.37
N ASN A 65 24.76 36.12 -17.47
CA ASN A 65 24.26 35.22 -16.44
C ASN A 65 25.10 35.28 -15.15
N LYS A 66 26.42 35.47 -15.27
CA LYS A 66 27.32 35.74 -14.13
C LYS A 66 27.03 37.08 -13.46
N ALA A 67 26.79 38.14 -14.24
CA ALA A 67 26.47 39.47 -13.72
C ALA A 67 25.13 39.46 -12.96
N HIS A 68 24.08 38.85 -13.54
CA HIS A 68 22.79 38.71 -12.87
C HIS A 68 22.88 37.79 -11.65
N ALA A 69 23.59 36.65 -11.74
CA ALA A 69 23.85 35.79 -10.58
C ALA A 69 24.50 36.55 -9.42
N LYS A 70 25.43 37.47 -9.71
CA LYS A 70 26.03 38.34 -8.68
C LYS A 70 25.01 39.35 -8.14
N HIS A 71 24.27 40.04 -9.01
CA HIS A 71 23.24 41.01 -8.60
C HIS A 71 22.21 40.41 -7.62
N LEU A 72 21.74 39.19 -7.88
CA LEU A 72 20.84 38.48 -6.96
C LEU A 72 21.51 38.16 -5.61
N VAL A 73 22.77 37.70 -5.59
CA VAL A 73 23.50 37.45 -4.33
C VAL A 73 23.69 38.73 -3.52
N ASP A 74 24.08 39.82 -4.20
CA ASP A 74 24.29 41.12 -3.58
C ASP A 74 22.97 41.67 -2.99
N SER A 75 21.83 41.48 -3.65
CA SER A 75 20.53 41.91 -3.13
C SER A 75 20.09 41.09 -1.90
N HIS A 76 20.40 39.78 -1.85
CA HIS A 76 20.19 38.96 -0.65
C HIS A 76 21.02 39.48 0.55
N ASP A 77 22.27 39.86 0.32
CA ASP A 77 23.15 40.42 1.36
C ASP A 77 22.68 41.81 1.79
N GLN A 78 22.26 42.66 0.86
CA GLN A 78 21.70 43.98 1.16
C GLN A 78 20.41 43.89 1.98
N LEU A 79 19.48 42.97 1.65
CA LEU A 79 18.26 42.76 2.43
C LEU A 79 18.58 42.33 3.87
N LEU A 80 19.49 41.36 4.02
CA LEU A 80 19.91 40.87 5.34
C LEU A 80 20.59 41.95 6.18
N GLN A 81 21.48 42.76 5.58
CA GLN A 81 22.16 43.87 6.24
C GLN A 81 21.24 45.05 6.61
N THR A 82 20.13 45.23 5.87
CA THR A 82 19.16 46.31 6.14
C THR A 82 18.03 45.91 7.08
N THR A 83 17.70 44.61 7.16
CA THR A 83 16.60 44.10 7.99
C THR A 83 17.06 43.53 9.33
N LEU A 84 18.28 42.98 9.41
CA LEU A 84 18.81 42.30 10.59
C LEU A 84 20.14 42.89 11.08
N ASP A 85 20.31 42.88 12.40
CA ASP A 85 21.48 43.43 13.10
C ASP A 85 22.76 42.66 12.74
N SER A 86 23.88 43.35 12.52
CA SER A 86 25.14 42.70 12.09
C SER A 86 25.64 41.67 13.11
N GLY A 87 26.06 40.49 12.64
CA GLY A 87 26.47 39.35 13.48
C GLY A 87 25.33 38.59 14.17
N SER A 88 24.08 39.04 14.05
CA SER A 88 22.93 38.38 14.69
C SER A 88 22.37 37.18 13.91
N TYR A 89 22.77 37.00 12.65
CA TYR A 89 22.34 35.92 11.74
C TYR A 89 23.55 35.29 11.05
N ASN A 90 23.36 34.12 10.43
CA ASN A 90 24.33 33.53 9.52
C ASN A 90 23.67 33.10 8.20
N LYS A 91 24.06 33.72 7.08
CA LYS A 91 23.59 33.36 5.74
C LYS A 91 24.27 32.05 5.30
N LEU A 92 23.48 31.02 5.00
CA LEU A 92 24.00 29.70 4.67
C LEU A 92 24.23 29.54 3.16
N TYR A 93 23.22 29.87 2.34
CA TYR A 93 23.26 29.72 0.89
C TYR A 93 22.43 30.81 0.18
N SER A 94 22.78 31.12 -1.08
CA SER A 94 21.93 31.90 -1.98
C SER A 94 21.52 31.08 -3.21
N PHE A 95 20.22 30.95 -3.36
CA PHE A 95 19.54 30.41 -4.53
C PHE A 95 19.40 31.54 -5.55
N LYS A 96 20.00 31.34 -6.73
CA LYS A 96 20.08 32.35 -7.79
C LYS A 96 19.88 31.79 -9.20
N HIS A 97 19.85 30.46 -9.31
CA HIS A 97 19.86 29.75 -10.60
C HIS A 97 18.46 29.35 -11.03
N ILE A 98 17.71 28.66 -10.15
CA ILE A 98 16.35 28.14 -10.44
C ILE A 98 15.22 28.87 -9.70
N VAL A 99 15.56 29.63 -8.65
CA VAL A 99 14.66 30.46 -7.84
C VAL A 99 15.49 31.59 -7.25
N ASN A 100 14.88 32.75 -6.98
CA ASN A 100 15.53 33.86 -6.28
C ASN A 100 15.27 33.76 -4.77
N GLY A 101 16.33 33.69 -3.97
CA GLY A 101 16.22 33.59 -2.52
C GLY A 101 17.48 33.10 -1.80
N PHE A 102 17.36 32.85 -0.50
CA PHE A 102 18.47 32.41 0.33
C PHE A 102 17.99 31.58 1.53
N SER A 103 18.93 30.90 2.20
CA SER A 103 18.68 30.26 3.50
C SER A 103 19.54 30.90 4.58
N VAL A 104 18.97 31.15 5.75
CA VAL A 104 19.61 31.89 6.85
C VAL A 104 19.33 31.22 8.20
N HIS A 105 20.37 31.12 9.04
CA HIS A 105 20.28 30.67 10.42
C HIS A 105 20.09 31.89 11.33
N THR A 106 18.91 32.04 11.92
CA THR A 106 18.42 33.26 12.59
C THR A 106 17.32 32.93 13.59
N THR A 107 16.88 33.87 14.44
CA THR A 107 15.82 33.60 15.42
C THR A 107 14.40 33.74 14.82
N PRO A 108 13.34 33.21 15.46
CA PRO A 108 11.97 33.35 14.99
C PRO A 108 11.50 34.82 14.87
N SER A 109 11.84 35.70 15.81
CA SER A 109 11.50 37.12 15.69
C SER A 109 12.21 37.80 14.51
N GLN A 110 13.45 37.40 14.21
CA GLN A 110 14.22 37.89 13.07
C GLN A 110 13.69 37.36 11.73
N ALA A 111 13.31 36.08 11.66
CA ALA A 111 12.60 35.52 10.52
C ALA A 111 11.26 36.24 10.29
N ASN A 112 10.56 36.65 11.36
CA ASN A 112 9.35 37.44 11.25
C ASN A 112 9.60 38.90 10.81
N LYS A 113 10.77 39.50 11.11
CA LYS A 113 11.19 40.78 10.47
C LYS A 113 11.34 40.58 8.95
N LEU A 114 12.10 39.55 8.53
CA LEU A 114 12.31 39.23 7.11
C LEU A 114 11.00 38.98 6.36
N LYS A 115 10.02 38.31 6.99
CA LYS A 115 8.70 38.04 6.41
C LYS A 115 7.92 39.30 5.99
N HIS A 116 8.23 40.45 6.58
CA HIS A 116 7.57 41.73 6.28
C HIS A 116 8.53 42.73 5.59
N ALA A 117 9.70 42.28 5.14
CA ALA A 117 10.66 43.12 4.44
C ALA A 117 10.30 43.26 2.95
N PRO A 118 10.48 44.45 2.33
CA PRO A 118 10.18 44.65 0.91
C PRO A 118 10.91 43.66 -0.01
N GLY A 119 10.21 43.12 -1.01
CA GLY A 119 10.76 42.17 -1.97
C GLY A 119 10.85 40.72 -1.47
N VAL A 120 10.37 40.39 -0.27
CA VAL A 120 10.28 39.01 0.24
C VAL A 120 8.89 38.42 -0.03
N THR A 121 8.84 37.28 -0.73
CA THR A 121 7.59 36.59 -1.09
C THR A 121 7.24 35.43 -0.16
N LEU A 122 8.24 34.85 0.52
CA LEU A 122 8.04 33.77 1.50
C LEU A 122 9.16 33.81 2.54
N VAL A 123 8.80 33.54 3.81
CA VAL A 123 9.73 33.02 4.82
C VAL A 123 9.12 31.76 5.43
N GLU A 124 9.85 30.65 5.38
CA GLU A 124 9.47 29.38 5.97
C GLU A 124 10.60 28.86 6.88
N ARG A 125 10.25 28.21 8.00
CA ARG A 125 11.22 27.51 8.86
C ARG A 125 11.57 26.17 8.21
N ASP A 126 12.85 25.90 8.03
CA ASP A 126 13.34 24.59 7.65
C ASP A 126 12.95 23.55 8.71
N ARG A 127 12.45 22.40 8.25
CA ARG A 127 11.94 21.30 9.08
C ARG A 127 12.88 20.09 9.07
N GLY A 128 14.00 20.20 8.34
CA GLY A 128 14.93 19.10 8.07
C GLY A 128 14.39 18.10 7.05
N ALA A 129 15.27 17.24 6.56
CA ALA A 129 14.94 16.13 5.67
C ALA A 129 15.48 14.81 6.24
N LYS A 130 14.65 13.77 6.26
CA LYS A 130 15.06 12.38 6.51
C LYS A 130 15.26 11.65 5.18
N LEU A 131 16.07 10.60 5.18
CA LEU A 131 16.13 9.64 4.06
C LEU A 131 14.81 8.87 3.97
N MET A 132 13.87 9.35 3.16
CA MET A 132 12.70 8.58 2.77
C MET A 132 13.16 7.41 1.90
N THR A 133 12.96 6.18 2.37
CA THR A 133 13.23 4.93 1.64
C THR A 133 11.91 4.24 1.29
N THR A 134 11.89 3.10 0.56
CA THR A 134 10.60 2.38 0.44
C THR A 134 10.25 1.84 1.80
N TYR A 135 9.00 2.07 2.18
CA TYR A 135 8.68 2.38 3.56
C TYR A 135 7.93 1.27 4.28
N THR A 136 7.28 0.37 3.53
CA THR A 136 6.46 -0.68 4.11
C THR A 136 7.23 -1.65 5.01
N PRO A 137 8.51 -2.02 4.79
CA PRO A 137 9.27 -2.78 5.76
C PRO A 137 9.44 -2.05 7.11
N GLN A 138 9.71 -0.74 7.08
CA GLN A 138 9.90 0.08 8.28
C GLN A 138 8.57 0.36 9.00
N PHE A 139 7.50 0.62 8.24
CA PHE A 139 6.12 0.76 8.73
C PHE A 139 5.64 -0.51 9.45
N LEU A 140 6.02 -1.68 8.93
CA LEU A 140 5.77 -3.00 9.53
C LEU A 140 6.79 -3.38 10.61
N GLY A 141 7.75 -2.50 10.95
CA GLY A 141 8.76 -2.72 11.98
C GLY A 141 9.78 -3.82 11.68
N LEU A 142 9.87 -4.32 10.43
CA LEU A 142 10.69 -5.49 10.09
C LEU A 142 12.19 -5.33 10.43
N PRO A 143 12.87 -4.20 10.14
CA PRO A 143 14.31 -4.06 10.39
C PRO A 143 14.69 -4.10 11.87
N GLU A 144 13.82 -3.58 12.74
CA GLU A 144 14.06 -3.47 14.19
C GLU A 144 13.59 -4.72 14.96
N GLY A 145 12.73 -5.54 14.36
CA GLY A 145 12.23 -6.79 14.92
C GLY A 145 12.72 -8.02 14.15
N ILE A 146 11.83 -8.67 13.41
CA ILE A 146 12.04 -10.01 12.81
C ILE A 146 13.30 -10.11 11.92
N TRP A 147 13.68 -9.08 11.16
CA TRP A 147 14.94 -9.11 10.40
C TRP A 147 16.16 -9.14 11.32
N SER A 148 16.14 -8.43 12.45
CA SER A 148 17.27 -8.42 13.40
C SER A 148 17.54 -9.79 14.01
N GLN A 149 16.49 -10.60 14.22
CA GLN A 149 16.60 -11.95 14.75
C GLN A 149 17.25 -12.92 13.75
N GLU A 150 16.93 -12.74 12.46
CA GLU A 150 17.52 -13.52 11.36
C GLU A 150 18.90 -13.02 10.90
N GLY A 151 19.49 -12.00 11.56
CA GLY A 151 20.80 -11.47 11.19
C GLY A 151 20.78 -10.39 10.10
N GLY A 152 19.68 -9.65 9.98
CA GLY A 152 19.54 -8.46 9.13
C GLY A 152 18.84 -8.71 7.78
N ASP A 153 18.64 -7.63 7.02
CA ASP A 153 18.13 -7.66 5.64
C ASP A 153 18.98 -8.52 4.69
N ALA A 154 20.27 -8.65 4.99
CA ALA A 154 21.20 -9.55 4.33
C ALA A 154 20.85 -11.05 4.45
N ASN A 155 19.99 -11.44 5.42
CA ASN A 155 19.61 -12.82 5.74
C ASN A 155 18.08 -13.04 5.83
N ALA A 156 17.28 -11.96 5.89
CA ALA A 156 15.83 -12.01 6.08
C ALA A 156 15.08 -12.63 4.87
N GLY A 157 14.66 -13.88 5.02
CA GLY A 157 14.05 -14.76 4.02
C GLY A 157 14.97 -15.90 3.55
N GLU A 158 16.22 -15.99 4.02
CA GLU A 158 17.19 -16.92 3.43
C GLU A 158 16.78 -18.40 3.63
N GLY A 159 16.80 -19.16 2.53
CA GLY A 159 16.45 -20.58 2.47
C GLY A 159 14.99 -20.87 2.10
N LEU A 160 14.15 -19.84 2.04
CA LEU A 160 12.74 -19.95 1.66
C LEU A 160 12.57 -19.62 0.18
N VAL A 161 11.64 -20.32 -0.49
CA VAL A 161 11.26 -20.08 -1.88
C VAL A 161 9.81 -19.62 -1.95
N ILE A 162 9.58 -18.42 -2.46
CA ILE A 162 8.24 -17.89 -2.71
C ILE A 162 7.88 -18.10 -4.18
N GLY A 163 6.73 -18.74 -4.42
CA GLY A 163 6.13 -18.98 -5.73
C GLY A 163 5.14 -17.89 -6.12
N PHE A 164 5.34 -17.30 -7.30
CA PHE A 164 4.52 -16.21 -7.85
C PHE A 164 3.78 -16.71 -9.08
N VAL A 165 2.44 -16.82 -9.00
CA VAL A 165 1.59 -17.10 -10.16
C VAL A 165 0.99 -15.77 -10.64
N ASP A 166 1.49 -15.25 -11.76
CA ASP A 166 1.22 -13.88 -12.21
C ASP A 166 1.51 -13.72 -13.73
N THR A 167 1.84 -12.50 -14.15
CA THR A 167 2.17 -12.03 -15.50
C THR A 167 3.63 -12.26 -15.92
N GLY A 168 4.49 -12.74 -15.01
CA GLY A 168 5.89 -13.08 -15.25
C GLY A 168 6.87 -12.34 -14.33
N ILE A 169 8.12 -12.21 -14.74
CA ILE A 169 9.11 -11.33 -14.11
C ILE A 169 10.00 -10.62 -15.14
N ASN A 170 10.45 -9.40 -14.83
CA ASN A 170 11.57 -8.76 -15.53
C ASN A 170 12.90 -9.13 -14.82
N PRO A 171 13.67 -10.12 -15.29
CA PRO A 171 14.85 -10.63 -14.58
C PRO A 171 16.05 -9.68 -14.58
N LEU A 172 16.00 -8.60 -15.37
CA LEU A 172 17.06 -7.59 -15.43
C LEU A 172 16.89 -6.49 -14.38
N HIS A 173 15.77 -6.46 -13.64
CA HIS A 173 15.54 -5.44 -12.64
C HIS A 173 16.45 -5.63 -11.40
N PRO A 174 17.10 -4.59 -10.86
CA PRO A 174 18.06 -4.76 -9.75
C PRO A 174 17.49 -5.36 -8.45
N SER A 175 16.16 -5.28 -8.22
CA SER A 175 15.48 -6.02 -7.14
C SER A 175 15.58 -7.55 -7.26
N PHE A 176 16.00 -8.08 -8.40
CA PHE A 176 16.17 -9.51 -8.65
C PHE A 176 17.60 -9.87 -9.06
N ALA A 177 18.55 -8.94 -8.98
CA ALA A 177 19.96 -9.20 -9.25
C ALA A 177 20.53 -10.23 -8.26
N TYR A 178 21.47 -11.06 -8.72
CA TYR A 178 22.26 -11.89 -7.82
C TYR A 178 23.45 -11.08 -7.27
N ASP A 179 23.71 -11.21 -5.97
CA ASP A 179 24.88 -10.63 -5.30
C ASP A 179 26.00 -11.70 -5.17
N PRO A 180 27.10 -11.59 -5.95
CA PRO A 180 28.22 -12.52 -5.84
C PRO A 180 29.11 -12.25 -4.61
N THR A 181 28.93 -11.13 -3.91
CA THR A 181 29.70 -10.77 -2.69
C THR A 181 29.04 -11.32 -1.43
N ASN A 182 27.72 -11.47 -1.44
CA ASN A 182 26.95 -12.20 -0.43
C ASN A 182 26.20 -13.39 -1.08
N PRO A 183 26.89 -14.50 -1.40
CA PRO A 183 26.25 -15.68 -2.01
C PRO A 183 25.29 -16.38 -1.04
N TYR A 184 24.32 -17.12 -1.59
CA TYR A 184 23.42 -17.94 -0.77
C TYR A 184 24.16 -19.12 -0.12
N THR A 185 23.90 -19.32 1.18
CA THR A 185 24.48 -20.39 2.01
C THR A 185 23.46 -21.49 2.36
N SER A 186 22.19 -21.11 2.40
CA SER A 186 21.04 -21.98 2.67
C SER A 186 20.88 -23.17 1.72
N ASN A 187 20.59 -24.33 2.29
CA ASN A 187 20.16 -25.51 1.54
C ASN A 187 18.67 -25.40 1.18
N THR A 188 18.35 -25.49 -0.12
CA THR A 188 16.97 -25.53 -0.64
C THR A 188 16.67 -26.86 -1.35
N SER A 189 17.18 -27.99 -0.83
CA SER A 189 17.02 -29.32 -1.45
C SER A 189 15.58 -29.84 -1.50
N HIS A 190 14.63 -29.18 -0.82
CA HIS A 190 13.21 -29.40 -1.00
C HIS A 190 12.71 -28.89 -2.36
N PHE A 191 13.27 -27.76 -2.82
CA PHE A 191 12.88 -27.09 -4.05
C PHE A 191 13.55 -27.69 -5.30
N LYS A 192 12.78 -27.88 -6.38
CA LYS A 192 13.18 -28.60 -7.61
C LYS A 192 12.66 -27.97 -8.91
N GLY A 193 12.47 -26.65 -8.91
CA GLY A 193 11.99 -25.93 -10.11
C GLY A 193 12.96 -25.86 -11.28
N THR A 194 12.46 -25.32 -12.40
CA THR A 194 13.14 -25.29 -13.71
C THR A 194 13.22 -23.87 -14.25
N CYS A 195 14.31 -23.52 -14.95
CA CYS A 195 14.41 -22.26 -15.68
C CYS A 195 14.10 -22.48 -17.17
N GLU A 196 12.91 -22.07 -17.60
CA GLU A 196 12.49 -22.12 -19.00
C GLU A 196 12.99 -20.86 -19.74
N ALA A 197 13.72 -21.08 -20.84
CA ALA A 197 14.20 -20.02 -21.70
C ALA A 197 13.23 -19.74 -22.86
N GLY A 198 13.14 -18.49 -23.29
CA GLY A 198 12.30 -18.08 -24.42
C GLY A 198 12.57 -16.63 -24.87
N PRO A 199 11.68 -16.03 -25.67
CA PRO A 199 11.83 -14.64 -26.13
C PRO A 199 12.10 -13.67 -24.96
N GLY A 200 13.22 -12.95 -25.04
CA GLY A 200 13.68 -11.99 -24.02
C GLY A 200 14.05 -12.58 -22.65
N PHE A 201 14.02 -13.91 -22.47
CA PHE A 201 14.32 -14.59 -21.20
C PHE A 201 15.35 -15.71 -21.42
N PRO A 202 16.67 -15.42 -21.36
CA PRO A 202 17.71 -16.45 -21.43
C PRO A 202 17.73 -17.33 -20.17
N ALA A 203 18.24 -18.56 -20.27
CA ALA A 203 18.34 -19.47 -19.11
C ALA A 203 19.18 -18.89 -17.95
N SER A 204 20.08 -17.95 -18.22
CA SER A 204 20.86 -17.21 -17.21
C SER A 204 20.05 -16.19 -16.40
N SER A 205 18.77 -15.98 -16.72
CA SER A 205 17.86 -15.15 -15.94
C SER A 205 17.49 -15.76 -14.59
N CYS A 206 17.55 -17.09 -14.45
CA CYS A 206 17.59 -17.72 -13.13
C CYS A 206 19.02 -17.66 -12.60
N ASN A 207 19.27 -16.65 -11.77
CA ASN A 207 20.58 -16.22 -11.34
C ASN A 207 20.92 -16.63 -9.87
N GLY A 208 20.02 -17.37 -9.21
CA GLY A 208 20.13 -17.75 -7.80
C GLY A 208 19.25 -16.91 -6.87
N LYS A 209 18.97 -15.64 -7.22
CA LYS A 209 17.89 -14.86 -6.60
C LYS A 209 16.54 -15.30 -7.19
N ILE A 210 16.47 -15.40 -8.52
CA ILE A 210 15.47 -16.19 -9.24
C ILE A 210 16.00 -17.62 -9.36
N VAL A 211 15.23 -18.61 -8.91
CA VAL A 211 15.62 -20.05 -8.90
C VAL A 211 14.77 -20.94 -9.81
N SER A 212 13.57 -20.50 -10.17
CA SER A 212 12.70 -21.15 -11.15
C SER A 212 11.95 -20.07 -11.91
N ALA A 213 11.71 -20.29 -13.19
CA ALA A 213 10.98 -19.37 -14.04
C ALA A 213 10.32 -20.16 -15.16
N ARG A 214 8.99 -20.21 -15.17
CA ARG A 214 8.18 -21.07 -16.04
C ARG A 214 7.00 -20.30 -16.63
N PHE A 215 6.46 -20.77 -17.74
CA PHE A 215 5.28 -20.14 -18.36
C PHE A 215 4.24 -21.15 -18.86
N PHE A 216 2.98 -20.85 -18.59
CA PHE A 216 1.80 -21.65 -18.92
C PHE A 216 0.97 -20.82 -19.88
N SER A 217 0.64 -21.36 -21.05
CA SER A 217 -0.05 -20.63 -22.13
C SER A 217 -1.00 -21.52 -22.93
N ALA A 218 -1.31 -22.72 -22.43
CA ALA A 218 -2.15 -23.68 -23.14
C ALA A 218 -3.60 -23.23 -23.19
N GLY A 219 -4.11 -22.64 -22.10
CA GLY A 219 -5.42 -22.00 -22.10
C GLY A 219 -5.42 -20.72 -22.94
N ALA A 220 -4.40 -19.87 -22.77
CA ALA A 220 -4.24 -18.61 -23.48
C ALA A 220 -4.23 -18.79 -25.02
N GLN A 221 -3.45 -19.75 -25.54
CA GLN A 221 -3.38 -20.10 -26.97
C GLN A 221 -4.67 -20.77 -27.47
N ALA A 222 -5.43 -21.46 -26.61
CA ALA A 222 -6.72 -22.05 -26.98
C ALA A 222 -7.86 -21.02 -26.99
N ALA A 223 -7.75 -19.96 -26.17
CA ALA A 223 -8.73 -18.89 -26.07
C ALA A 223 -8.60 -17.84 -27.18
N THR A 224 -7.37 -17.51 -27.62
CA THR A 224 -7.13 -16.47 -28.62
C THR A 224 -5.78 -16.60 -29.32
N ASN A 225 -5.62 -15.92 -30.46
CA ASN A 225 -4.34 -15.79 -31.15
C ASN A 225 -3.44 -14.79 -30.41
N LEU A 226 -2.46 -15.30 -29.66
CA LEU A 226 -1.49 -14.48 -28.94
C LEU A 226 -0.61 -13.66 -29.89
N ASN A 227 -0.41 -12.39 -29.54
CA ASN A 227 0.44 -11.48 -30.31
C ASN A 227 1.88 -11.58 -29.83
N THR A 228 2.73 -12.23 -30.64
CA THR A 228 4.15 -12.48 -30.36
C THR A 228 5.01 -11.23 -30.10
N SER A 229 4.46 -10.03 -30.31
CA SER A 229 5.11 -8.75 -30.01
C SER A 229 5.13 -8.41 -28.51
N TYR A 230 4.24 -9.01 -27.71
CA TYR A 230 4.11 -8.74 -26.27
C TYR A 230 3.60 -9.93 -25.44
N ASP A 231 2.82 -10.85 -26.02
CA ASP A 231 2.46 -12.13 -25.40
C ASP A 231 3.65 -13.11 -25.48
N PHE A 232 4.76 -12.76 -24.84
CA PHE A 232 5.99 -13.55 -24.91
C PHE A 232 5.78 -14.94 -24.30
N LEU A 233 6.01 -15.98 -25.11
CA LEU A 233 6.09 -17.39 -24.70
C LEU A 233 7.42 -17.65 -23.97
N SER A 234 7.56 -17.00 -22.83
CA SER A 234 8.67 -17.07 -21.90
C SER A 234 8.20 -16.53 -20.53
N PRO A 235 8.94 -16.74 -19.44
CA PRO A 235 8.62 -16.16 -18.13
C PRO A 235 8.73 -14.62 -18.05
N LEU A 236 9.05 -13.94 -19.15
CA LEU A 236 9.23 -12.48 -19.20
C LEU A 236 7.92 -11.73 -18.96
N ASP A 237 7.99 -10.73 -18.09
CA ASP A 237 6.88 -9.82 -17.78
C ASP A 237 6.72 -8.70 -18.82
N ALA A 238 5.56 -8.68 -19.49
CA ALA A 238 5.13 -7.63 -20.42
C ALA A 238 3.97 -6.76 -19.88
N VAL A 239 3.57 -6.98 -18.62
CA VAL A 239 2.52 -6.20 -17.93
C VAL A 239 3.16 -5.30 -16.87
N GLY A 240 4.06 -5.84 -16.06
CA GLY A 240 4.75 -5.20 -14.94
C GLY A 240 4.26 -5.67 -13.57
N HIS A 241 3.03 -6.20 -13.50
CA HIS A 241 2.36 -6.60 -12.27
C HIS A 241 3.13 -7.70 -11.52
N GLY A 242 3.58 -8.74 -12.21
CA GLY A 242 4.33 -9.84 -11.60
C GLY A 242 5.68 -9.41 -11.07
N SER A 243 6.35 -8.47 -11.75
CA SER A 243 7.55 -7.81 -11.23
C SER A 243 7.27 -6.96 -9.98
N HIS A 244 6.11 -6.30 -9.92
CA HIS A 244 5.68 -5.49 -8.76
C HIS A 244 5.41 -6.37 -7.53
N VAL A 245 4.63 -7.44 -7.72
CA VAL A 245 4.30 -8.43 -6.68
C VAL A 245 5.55 -9.15 -6.18
N ALA A 246 6.40 -9.64 -7.10
CA ALA A 246 7.64 -10.36 -6.75
C ALA A 246 8.64 -9.49 -5.97
N SER A 247 8.78 -8.22 -6.34
CA SER A 247 9.68 -7.29 -5.63
C SER A 247 9.10 -6.78 -4.31
N THR A 248 7.77 -6.69 -4.16
CA THR A 248 7.12 -6.36 -2.89
C THR A 248 7.29 -7.47 -1.85
N ALA A 249 7.19 -8.74 -2.26
CA ALA A 249 7.40 -9.86 -1.34
C ALA A 249 8.89 -10.09 -1.04
N ALA A 250 9.72 -10.15 -2.09
CA ALA A 250 11.09 -10.66 -2.01
C ALA A 250 12.11 -9.87 -2.85
N GLY A 251 11.87 -8.60 -3.16
CA GLY A 251 12.88 -7.76 -3.82
C GLY A 251 14.12 -7.53 -2.94
N ASN A 252 15.30 -7.53 -3.55
CA ASN A 252 16.57 -7.21 -2.87
C ASN A 252 16.48 -5.88 -2.09
N PRO A 253 17.18 -5.76 -0.96
CA PRO A 253 17.13 -4.57 -0.14
C PRO A 253 17.97 -3.44 -0.74
N GLY A 254 17.67 -2.20 -0.35
CA GLY A 254 18.49 -1.03 -0.67
C GLY A 254 18.43 -0.53 -2.11
N VAL A 255 17.58 -1.06 -3.00
CA VAL A 255 17.62 -0.73 -4.44
C VAL A 255 17.00 0.65 -4.73
N PRO A 256 17.72 1.64 -5.31
CA PRO A 256 17.21 3.01 -5.44
C PRO A 256 16.01 3.14 -6.41
N VAL A 257 14.87 3.62 -5.89
CA VAL A 257 13.67 4.00 -6.63
C VAL A 257 13.86 5.40 -7.21
N VAL A 258 14.09 5.48 -8.52
CA VAL A 258 14.28 6.74 -9.24
C VAL A 258 13.37 6.79 -10.46
N LEU A 259 12.53 7.82 -10.56
CA LEU A 259 11.71 8.13 -11.74
C LEU A 259 11.90 9.60 -12.10
N ASN A 260 12.12 9.91 -13.39
CA ASN A 260 12.28 11.27 -13.90
C ASN A 260 13.34 12.13 -13.15
N GLY A 261 14.37 11.48 -12.62
CA GLY A 261 15.43 12.11 -11.82
C GLY A 261 15.10 12.32 -10.33
N PHE A 262 13.86 12.07 -9.91
CA PHE A 262 13.43 12.14 -8.52
C PHE A 262 13.66 10.80 -7.80
N PHE A 263 14.25 10.87 -6.61
CA PHE A 263 14.52 9.71 -5.75
C PHE A 263 13.39 9.56 -4.72
N TYR A 264 12.59 8.49 -4.86
CA TYR A 264 11.48 8.18 -3.94
C TYR A 264 11.86 7.17 -2.86
N GLY A 265 13.11 6.71 -2.86
CA GLY A 265 13.70 5.93 -1.79
C GLY A 265 14.54 4.75 -2.24
N ARG A 266 14.70 3.75 -1.36
CA ARG A 266 15.36 2.48 -1.64
C ARG A 266 14.38 1.34 -1.39
N ALA A 267 14.07 0.58 -2.44
CA ALA A 267 13.25 -0.62 -2.47
C ALA A 267 13.82 -1.76 -1.63
N SER A 268 12.92 -2.50 -0.99
CA SER A 268 13.14 -3.81 -0.38
C SER A 268 11.81 -4.56 -0.37
N GLY A 269 11.84 -5.86 -0.64
CA GLY A 269 10.74 -6.74 -0.28
C GLY A 269 10.66 -6.95 1.23
N MET A 270 9.59 -7.61 1.70
CA MET A 270 9.45 -7.98 3.12
C MET A 270 10.43 -9.09 3.52
N ALA A 271 10.68 -10.05 2.62
CA ALA A 271 11.69 -11.09 2.77
C ALA A 271 12.82 -10.86 1.73
N PRO A 272 13.66 -9.82 1.90
CA PRO A 272 14.62 -9.37 0.88
C PRO A 272 15.62 -10.44 0.43
N ARG A 273 15.83 -11.47 1.23
CA ARG A 273 16.75 -12.58 0.97
C ARG A 273 16.06 -13.87 0.51
N ALA A 274 14.72 -13.96 0.56
CA ALA A 274 13.98 -15.09 0.00
C ALA A 274 14.25 -15.27 -1.50
N ARG A 275 14.18 -16.51 -1.98
CA ARG A 275 14.38 -16.85 -3.39
C ARG A 275 13.05 -16.87 -4.13
N ILE A 276 13.09 -16.55 -5.41
CA ILE A 276 11.92 -16.28 -6.25
C ILE A 276 11.72 -17.43 -7.25
N ALA A 277 10.53 -18.01 -7.27
CA ALA A 277 10.09 -18.97 -8.28
C ALA A 277 8.88 -18.39 -9.04
N VAL A 278 8.99 -18.25 -10.36
CA VAL A 278 8.01 -17.51 -11.19
C VAL A 278 7.25 -18.48 -12.09
N TYR A 279 5.92 -18.35 -12.10
CA TYR A 279 5.02 -19.18 -12.89
C TYR A 279 4.05 -18.27 -13.65
N LYS A 280 4.45 -17.86 -14.86
CA LYS A 280 3.65 -16.95 -15.69
C LYS A 280 2.39 -17.66 -16.20
N ALA A 281 1.21 -17.18 -15.82
CA ALA A 281 -0.09 -17.72 -16.22
C ALA A 281 -0.99 -16.68 -16.91
N ILE A 282 -0.63 -15.40 -16.86
CA ILE A 282 -1.39 -14.28 -17.43
C ILE A 282 -0.56 -13.59 -18.52
N TYR A 283 -1.20 -13.22 -19.62
CA TYR A 283 -0.61 -12.51 -20.77
C TYR A 283 -1.36 -11.21 -21.02
N PRO A 284 -0.71 -10.18 -21.63
CA PRO A 284 -1.39 -8.93 -21.97
C PRO A 284 -2.71 -9.09 -22.75
N THR A 285 -2.81 -10.08 -23.66
CA THR A 285 -4.08 -10.33 -24.39
C THR A 285 -5.11 -11.10 -23.55
N VAL A 286 -4.69 -12.01 -22.67
CA VAL A 286 -5.60 -12.93 -21.95
C VAL A 286 -4.95 -13.56 -20.71
N GLY A 287 -5.74 -13.72 -19.65
CA GLY A 287 -5.49 -14.66 -18.56
C GLY A 287 -6.50 -15.80 -18.59
N THR A 288 -6.10 -17.03 -18.28
CA THR A 288 -7.06 -18.15 -18.16
C THR A 288 -6.90 -18.90 -16.85
N LEU A 289 -8.02 -19.33 -16.28
CA LEU A 289 -7.98 -20.12 -15.03
C LEU A 289 -7.23 -21.45 -15.22
N THR A 290 -7.26 -22.02 -16.43
CA THR A 290 -6.52 -23.23 -16.80
C THR A 290 -5.00 -23.06 -16.62
N ASP A 291 -4.43 -21.97 -17.15
CA ASP A 291 -3.00 -21.69 -17.01
C ASP A 291 -2.64 -21.36 -15.55
N VAL A 292 -3.53 -20.68 -14.82
CA VAL A 292 -3.35 -20.35 -13.40
C VAL A 292 -3.32 -21.60 -12.52
N VAL A 293 -4.27 -22.53 -12.66
CA VAL A 293 -4.28 -23.76 -11.85
C VAL A 293 -3.14 -24.71 -12.23
N SER A 294 -2.74 -24.76 -13.51
CA SER A 294 -1.52 -25.48 -13.93
C SER A 294 -0.25 -24.89 -13.30
N ALA A 295 -0.15 -23.56 -13.19
CA ALA A 295 0.94 -22.89 -12.51
C ALA A 295 0.96 -23.15 -10.99
N MET A 296 -0.21 -23.20 -10.34
CA MET A 296 -0.33 -23.55 -8.91
C MET A 296 0.10 -24.99 -8.62
N ASP A 297 -0.28 -25.95 -9.46
CA ASP A 297 0.12 -27.35 -9.34
C ASP A 297 1.63 -27.52 -9.55
N GLN A 298 2.19 -26.92 -10.61
CA GLN A 298 3.64 -26.96 -10.84
C GLN A 298 4.42 -26.25 -9.72
N ALA A 299 3.94 -25.14 -9.17
CA ALA A 299 4.58 -24.49 -8.02
C ALA A 299 4.58 -25.37 -6.76
N THR A 300 3.49 -26.11 -6.54
CA THR A 300 3.37 -27.09 -5.46
C THR A 300 4.30 -28.28 -5.68
N MET A 301 4.40 -28.80 -6.91
CA MET A 301 5.32 -29.88 -7.30
C MET A 301 6.80 -29.47 -7.23
N ASP A 302 7.11 -28.24 -7.64
CA ASP A 302 8.46 -27.66 -7.56
C ASP A 302 8.88 -27.42 -6.09
N GLY A 303 7.93 -27.37 -5.15
CA GLY A 303 8.18 -27.38 -3.70
C GLY A 303 8.38 -25.99 -3.08
N VAL A 304 7.58 -24.98 -3.48
CA VAL A 304 7.64 -23.63 -2.87
C VAL A 304 7.12 -23.64 -1.42
N ASP A 305 7.72 -22.83 -0.54
CA ASP A 305 7.29 -22.70 0.85
C ASP A 305 6.03 -21.83 1.00
N VAL A 306 5.93 -20.80 0.16
CA VAL A 306 4.83 -19.83 0.10
C VAL A 306 4.38 -19.68 -1.34
N LEU A 307 3.07 -19.65 -1.59
CA LEU A 307 2.44 -19.41 -2.88
C LEU A 307 1.57 -18.15 -2.80
N THR A 308 1.89 -17.14 -3.61
CA THR A 308 1.13 -15.89 -3.67
C THR A 308 0.31 -15.78 -4.95
N LEU A 309 -0.99 -15.50 -4.77
CA LEU A 309 -2.00 -15.40 -5.81
C LEU A 309 -2.58 -13.98 -5.78
N SER A 310 -1.88 -13.05 -6.42
CA SER A 310 -2.35 -11.65 -6.59
C SER A 310 -3.36 -11.52 -7.75
N ILE A 311 -3.98 -12.65 -8.11
CA ILE A 311 -4.91 -12.90 -9.21
C ILE A 311 -5.91 -13.98 -8.76
N GLY A 312 -7.09 -14.03 -9.39
CA GLY A 312 -8.11 -15.05 -9.16
C GLY A 312 -9.36 -14.78 -9.99
N PRO A 313 -10.44 -15.56 -9.84
CA PRO A 313 -11.73 -15.26 -10.46
C PRO A 313 -12.39 -14.03 -9.79
N ASP A 314 -12.73 -13.02 -10.57
CA ASP A 314 -13.44 -11.81 -10.11
C ASP A 314 -14.94 -12.04 -9.81
N THR A 315 -15.45 -13.24 -10.06
CA THR A 315 -16.82 -13.66 -9.77
C THR A 315 -16.85 -15.08 -9.20
N PRO A 316 -17.84 -15.41 -8.34
CA PRO A 316 -18.02 -16.79 -7.87
C PRO A 316 -18.44 -17.72 -9.03
N PRO A 317 -18.13 -19.03 -8.94
CA PRO A 317 -18.57 -20.02 -9.93
C PRO A 317 -20.10 -20.04 -10.07
N GLU A 318 -20.60 -20.24 -11.30
CA GLU A 318 -22.03 -20.20 -11.55
C GLU A 318 -22.78 -21.40 -10.95
N ASP A 319 -22.39 -22.62 -11.30
CA ASP A 319 -23.15 -23.84 -10.96
C ASP A 319 -22.41 -24.77 -9.98
N THR A 320 -21.47 -24.22 -9.22
CA THR A 320 -20.70 -24.92 -8.18
C THR A 320 -20.59 -24.03 -6.95
N MET A 321 -20.44 -24.63 -5.77
CA MET A 321 -20.21 -23.88 -4.53
C MET A 321 -18.80 -23.28 -4.55
N THR A 322 -18.61 -22.10 -3.93
CA THR A 322 -17.32 -21.37 -3.90
C THR A 322 -16.17 -22.28 -3.47
N PHE A 323 -16.30 -22.91 -2.30
CA PHE A 323 -15.34 -23.87 -1.73
C PHE A 323 -15.05 -25.13 -2.57
N LEU A 324 -15.83 -25.39 -3.62
CA LEU A 324 -15.68 -26.54 -4.51
C LEU A 324 -15.31 -26.12 -5.95
N SER A 325 -14.96 -24.85 -6.18
CA SER A 325 -14.38 -24.41 -7.45
C SER A 325 -13.03 -25.11 -7.68
N VAL A 326 -12.64 -25.29 -8.94
CA VAL A 326 -11.34 -25.90 -9.28
C VAL A 326 -10.17 -25.08 -8.70
N PHE A 327 -10.28 -23.76 -8.67
CA PHE A 327 -9.29 -22.86 -8.11
C PHE A 327 -9.12 -23.07 -6.59
N ASP A 328 -10.24 -23.08 -5.87
CA ASP A 328 -10.30 -23.31 -4.42
C ASP A 328 -9.77 -24.70 -4.05
N ILE A 329 -10.13 -25.74 -4.81
CA ILE A 329 -9.63 -27.10 -4.60
C ILE A 329 -8.12 -27.21 -4.84
N PHE A 330 -7.55 -26.50 -5.83
CA PHE A 330 -6.10 -26.47 -6.02
C PHE A 330 -5.39 -25.76 -4.84
N MET A 331 -5.97 -24.70 -4.27
CA MET A 331 -5.46 -24.08 -3.03
C MET A 331 -5.49 -25.06 -1.84
N LEU A 332 -6.53 -25.89 -1.72
CA LEU A 332 -6.63 -26.93 -0.67
C LEU A 332 -5.51 -27.97 -0.80
N PHE A 333 -5.23 -28.44 -2.02
CA PHE A 333 -4.18 -29.42 -2.26
C PHE A 333 -2.77 -28.82 -2.10
N ALA A 334 -2.53 -27.57 -2.51
CA ALA A 334 -1.29 -26.86 -2.21
C ALA A 334 -1.03 -26.78 -0.69
N ARG A 335 -2.05 -26.41 0.10
CA ARG A 335 -1.93 -26.40 1.58
C ARG A 335 -1.79 -27.80 2.18
N ARG A 336 -2.39 -28.84 1.58
CA ARG A 336 -2.18 -30.25 1.95
C ARG A 336 -0.72 -30.69 1.75
N ALA A 337 -0.06 -30.19 0.70
CA ALA A 337 1.36 -30.42 0.44
C ALA A 337 2.29 -29.63 1.39
N GLY A 338 1.74 -28.75 2.24
CA GLY A 338 2.48 -27.95 3.22
C GLY A 338 2.75 -26.50 2.82
N VAL A 339 2.32 -26.09 1.62
CA VAL A 339 2.53 -24.72 1.09
C VAL A 339 1.65 -23.71 1.83
N PHE A 340 2.20 -22.55 2.21
CA PHE A 340 1.38 -21.44 2.70
C PHE A 340 0.78 -20.67 1.51
N VAL A 341 -0.56 -20.70 1.37
CA VAL A 341 -1.27 -20.04 0.26
C VAL A 341 -1.89 -18.72 0.72
N VAL A 342 -1.57 -17.64 0.00
CA VAL A 342 -2.15 -16.31 0.21
C VAL A 342 -2.73 -15.77 -1.10
N GLN A 343 -3.92 -15.19 -1.03
CA GLN A 343 -4.70 -14.69 -2.16
C GLN A 343 -5.08 -13.22 -1.95
N ALA A 344 -5.15 -12.45 -3.04
CA ALA A 344 -5.79 -11.14 -3.02
C ALA A 344 -7.28 -11.29 -2.70
N ALA A 345 -7.78 -10.50 -1.74
CA ALA A 345 -9.21 -10.55 -1.40
C ALA A 345 -10.12 -10.03 -2.53
N GLY A 346 -9.59 -9.23 -3.47
CA GLY A 346 -10.31 -8.59 -4.57
C GLY A 346 -10.29 -7.06 -4.49
N ASN A 347 -10.83 -6.36 -5.49
CA ASN A 347 -10.86 -4.88 -5.53
C ASN A 347 -12.26 -4.28 -5.81
N GLN A 348 -13.33 -5.09 -5.79
CA GLN A 348 -14.72 -4.66 -6.03
C GLN A 348 -15.40 -4.01 -4.81
N GLY A 349 -14.63 -3.40 -3.91
CA GLY A 349 -15.18 -2.64 -2.78
C GLY A 349 -16.01 -1.42 -3.22
N PRO A 350 -16.79 -0.82 -2.31
CA PRO A 350 -16.87 -1.04 -0.87
C PRO A 350 -18.22 -1.70 -0.46
N GLY A 351 -18.80 -2.54 -1.31
CA GLY A 351 -20.04 -3.24 -0.99
C GLY A 351 -19.83 -4.46 -0.06
N PRO A 352 -20.84 -4.86 0.73
CA PRO A 352 -20.78 -6.14 1.46
C PRO A 352 -20.77 -7.33 0.48
N SER A 353 -20.10 -8.41 0.89
CA SER A 353 -19.90 -9.63 0.08
C SER A 353 -19.32 -9.33 -1.31
N THR A 354 -18.24 -8.55 -1.35
CA THR A 354 -17.43 -8.23 -2.54
C THR A 354 -16.07 -8.92 -2.56
N VAL A 355 -15.73 -9.64 -1.50
CA VAL A 355 -14.56 -10.53 -1.43
C VAL A 355 -14.66 -11.70 -2.42
N VAL A 356 -13.53 -12.06 -3.04
CA VAL A 356 -13.37 -13.22 -3.95
C VAL A 356 -12.34 -14.25 -3.46
N SER A 357 -11.85 -14.09 -2.23
CA SER A 357 -11.01 -15.08 -1.52
C SER A 357 -11.84 -15.81 -0.46
N PHE A 358 -12.59 -16.83 -0.89
CA PHE A 358 -13.54 -17.56 -0.03
C PHE A 358 -12.87 -18.58 0.90
N SER A 359 -11.94 -19.37 0.37
CA SER A 359 -11.43 -20.59 1.01
C SER A 359 -10.79 -20.42 2.41
N PRO A 360 -11.19 -21.21 3.45
CA PRO A 360 -10.58 -21.18 4.79
C PRO A 360 -9.18 -21.84 4.84
N TRP A 361 -8.72 -22.41 3.72
CA TRP A 361 -7.36 -22.90 3.50
C TRP A 361 -6.46 -21.90 2.75
N ALA A 362 -6.97 -20.76 2.30
CA ALA A 362 -6.18 -19.64 1.79
C ALA A 362 -6.27 -18.43 2.73
N VAL A 363 -5.21 -17.64 2.84
CA VAL A 363 -5.23 -16.36 3.57
C VAL A 363 -5.57 -15.25 2.57
N GLY A 364 -6.75 -14.65 2.71
CA GLY A 364 -7.23 -13.53 1.91
C GLY A 364 -6.73 -12.20 2.47
N ALA A 365 -5.87 -11.52 1.71
CA ALA A 365 -5.25 -10.26 2.11
C ALA A 365 -6.09 -9.04 1.68
N ALA A 366 -6.49 -8.23 2.66
CA ALA A 366 -7.09 -6.91 2.47
C ALA A 366 -6.02 -5.81 2.37
N ALA A 367 -6.35 -4.71 1.67
CA ALA A 367 -5.44 -3.59 1.42
C ALA A 367 -5.71 -2.40 2.35
N SER A 368 -4.67 -1.92 3.02
CA SER A 368 -4.67 -0.63 3.73
C SER A 368 -3.85 0.44 3.00
N SER A 369 -4.08 1.68 3.38
CA SER A 369 -3.11 2.77 3.25
C SER A 369 -1.89 2.56 4.15
N THR A 370 -0.91 3.44 4.02
CA THR A 370 0.13 3.71 5.02
C THR A 370 0.01 5.17 5.45
N ASP A 371 0.70 5.60 6.50
CA ASP A 371 0.79 7.01 6.90
C ASP A 371 1.69 7.86 5.97
N ARG A 372 2.26 7.25 4.92
CA ARG A 372 2.98 7.97 3.87
C ARG A 372 2.01 8.75 2.98
N SER A 373 2.21 10.05 2.90
CA SER A 373 1.63 10.93 1.88
C SER A 373 2.73 11.63 1.07
N TYR A 374 2.43 11.98 -0.18
CA TYR A 374 3.30 12.76 -1.06
C TYR A 374 2.73 14.17 -1.21
N PRO A 375 3.09 15.16 -0.37
CA PRO A 375 2.51 16.49 -0.45
C PRO A 375 2.98 17.24 -1.69
N SER A 376 2.03 17.83 -2.41
CA SER A 376 2.26 18.75 -3.53
C SER A 376 1.68 20.14 -3.20
N THR A 377 2.00 21.16 -3.99
CA THR A 377 1.47 22.52 -3.80
C THR A 377 1.28 23.24 -5.12
N LEU A 378 0.04 23.60 -5.43
CA LEU A 378 -0.29 24.51 -6.52
C LEU A 378 -0.03 25.95 -6.05
N VAL A 379 0.72 26.72 -6.84
CA VAL A 379 0.93 28.15 -6.64
C VAL A 379 0.23 28.89 -7.77
N LEU A 380 -0.75 29.72 -7.43
CA LEU A 380 -1.51 30.51 -8.38
C LEU A 380 -0.76 31.81 -8.73
N GLY A 381 -1.10 32.43 -9.87
CA GLY A 381 -0.46 33.66 -10.36
C GLY A 381 -0.64 34.90 -9.46
N ASN A 382 -1.53 34.84 -8.46
CA ASN A 382 -1.68 35.84 -7.41
C ASN A 382 -0.79 35.56 -6.17
N GLY A 383 0.10 34.56 -6.22
CA GLY A 383 0.94 34.12 -5.12
C GLY A 383 0.26 33.19 -4.10
N GLN A 384 -1.04 32.94 -4.23
CA GLN A 384 -1.79 32.05 -3.34
C GLN A 384 -1.30 30.61 -3.47
N ARG A 385 -1.10 29.95 -2.32
CA ARG A 385 -0.64 28.56 -2.23
C ARG A 385 -1.77 27.64 -1.80
N ILE A 386 -1.90 26.52 -2.48
CA ILE A 386 -2.92 25.50 -2.25
C ILE A 386 -2.18 24.17 -2.06
N GLY A 387 -2.28 23.59 -0.86
CA GLY A 387 -1.70 22.27 -0.58
C GLY A 387 -2.55 21.15 -1.18
N GLY A 388 -1.89 20.09 -1.65
CA GLY A 388 -2.52 18.88 -2.16
C GLY A 388 -1.61 17.67 -1.99
N VAL A 389 -1.95 16.58 -2.67
CA VAL A 389 -1.11 15.36 -2.78
C VAL A 389 -0.64 15.24 -4.23
N GLY A 390 0.57 14.77 -4.49
CA GLY A 390 1.08 14.54 -5.85
C GLY A 390 2.53 14.09 -5.93
N LEU A 391 2.91 13.50 -7.06
CA LEU A 391 4.26 12.97 -7.34
C LEU A 391 5.04 13.82 -8.35
N SER A 392 4.40 14.79 -8.99
CA SER A 392 5.00 15.67 -9.98
C SER A 392 6.09 16.58 -9.38
N GLY A 393 7.22 16.70 -10.08
CA GLY A 393 8.16 17.81 -9.85
C GLY A 393 7.54 19.17 -10.20
N SER A 394 8.22 20.26 -9.83
CA SER A 394 7.74 21.62 -10.10
C SER A 394 7.68 21.95 -11.59
N PHE A 395 6.49 22.34 -12.08
CA PHE A 395 6.27 22.88 -13.42
C PHE A 395 5.49 24.20 -13.36
N HIS A 396 5.52 24.99 -14.43
CA HIS A 396 4.80 26.26 -14.54
C HIS A 396 3.58 26.11 -15.46
N LEU A 397 2.49 26.83 -15.15
CA LEU A 397 1.27 26.88 -15.94
C LEU A 397 1.00 28.33 -16.32
N GLU A 398 0.89 28.63 -17.62
CA GLU A 398 0.75 30.00 -18.11
C GLU A 398 -0.69 30.55 -17.93
N ILE A 399 -1.72 29.71 -18.08
CA ILE A 399 -3.12 30.15 -18.08
C ILE A 399 -4.01 29.22 -17.23
N LEU A 400 -4.78 29.83 -16.33
CA LEU A 400 -5.95 29.24 -15.66
C LEU A 400 -7.22 29.80 -16.31
N ILE A 401 -8.10 28.93 -16.81
CA ILE A 401 -9.37 29.26 -17.47
C ILE A 401 -10.52 28.76 -16.60
N TYR A 402 -11.56 29.58 -16.44
CA TYR A 402 -12.77 29.25 -15.69
C TYR A 402 -13.99 29.40 -16.61
N SER A 403 -14.72 28.31 -16.84
CA SER A 403 -15.87 28.24 -17.74
C SER A 403 -17.18 28.20 -16.96
N THR A 404 -18.03 29.21 -17.21
CA THR A 404 -19.31 29.41 -16.50
C THR A 404 -20.54 29.11 -17.35
N ASP A 405 -20.37 28.90 -18.66
CA ASP A 405 -21.42 29.15 -19.65
C ASP A 405 -21.89 27.87 -20.35
N ASN A 406 -23.21 27.77 -20.54
CA ASN A 406 -23.89 26.55 -20.95
C ASN A 406 -23.92 26.41 -22.49
N VAL A 407 -22.75 26.11 -23.09
CA VAL A 407 -22.57 26.08 -24.55
C VAL A 407 -23.08 24.77 -25.15
N SER A 408 -24.27 24.81 -25.75
CA SER A 408 -24.79 23.72 -26.58
C SER A 408 -24.26 23.81 -28.02
N VAL A 409 -23.21 23.04 -28.34
CA VAL A 409 -22.70 22.93 -29.72
C VAL A 409 -23.62 22.02 -30.55
N THR A 410 -24.24 22.57 -31.59
CA THR A 410 -25.01 21.81 -32.59
C THR A 410 -24.16 21.49 -33.82
N GLN A 411 -24.55 20.45 -34.56
CA GLN A 411 -23.67 19.66 -35.44
C GLN A 411 -23.30 20.31 -36.80
N ASP A 412 -23.76 21.53 -37.07
CA ASP A 412 -23.90 22.08 -38.44
C ASP A 412 -22.88 23.18 -38.82
N GLN A 413 -21.70 23.28 -38.19
CA GLN A 413 -20.64 24.24 -38.58
C GLN A 413 -19.25 23.58 -38.76
N PRO A 414 -18.39 24.08 -39.69
CA PRO A 414 -17.07 23.51 -39.93
C PRO A 414 -16.08 23.74 -38.78
N TRP A 415 -15.13 22.82 -38.63
CA TRP A 415 -14.15 22.78 -37.53
C TRP A 415 -13.01 23.82 -37.66
N GLU A 416 -13.23 25.05 -37.21
CA GLU A 416 -12.11 25.95 -36.84
C GLU A 416 -11.61 25.63 -35.42
N MET A 417 -10.71 24.65 -35.31
CA MET A 417 -10.04 24.33 -34.04
C MET A 417 -9.00 25.39 -33.67
N VAL A 418 -9.32 26.24 -32.70
CA VAL A 418 -8.37 27.18 -32.09
C VAL A 418 -7.47 26.45 -31.08
N TYR A 419 -6.22 26.18 -31.47
CA TYR A 419 -5.23 25.56 -30.59
C TYR A 419 -4.68 26.56 -29.56
N PHE A 420 -4.81 26.23 -28.27
CA PHE A 420 -4.12 26.89 -27.15
C PHE A 420 -3.14 25.93 -26.48
N ASN A 421 -1.86 26.30 -26.37
CA ASN A 421 -0.79 25.35 -26.03
C ASN A 421 -0.64 25.01 -24.53
N ILE A 422 -0.98 25.92 -23.60
CA ILE A 422 -0.84 25.69 -22.14
C ILE A 422 -2.01 26.35 -21.37
N SER A 423 -3.07 25.58 -21.08
CA SER A 423 -4.21 26.05 -20.28
C SER A 423 -4.76 24.97 -19.34
N LEU A 424 -5.08 25.34 -18.10
CA LEU A 424 -5.85 24.56 -17.12
C LEU A 424 -7.28 25.10 -17.07
N VAL A 425 -8.28 24.30 -17.48
CA VAL A 425 -9.70 24.70 -17.50
C VAL A 425 -10.39 24.26 -16.19
N LEU A 426 -11.55 24.87 -15.88
CA LEU A 426 -12.47 24.57 -14.78
C LEU A 426 -13.90 24.77 -15.33
N ALA A 427 -14.90 23.97 -14.89
CA ALA A 427 -16.26 24.02 -15.46
C ALA A 427 -17.35 23.82 -14.40
N LYS A 428 -18.46 24.56 -14.52
CA LYS A 428 -19.46 24.71 -13.45
C LYS A 428 -20.47 23.55 -13.31
N ASP A 429 -20.91 22.95 -14.42
CA ASP A 429 -22.01 21.98 -14.46
C ASP A 429 -21.61 20.69 -15.23
N ALA A 430 -22.21 19.55 -14.87
CA ALA A 430 -21.91 18.26 -15.49
C ALA A 430 -22.66 18.08 -16.84
N VAL A 431 -21.91 18.16 -17.95
CA VAL A 431 -22.46 18.01 -19.31
C VAL A 431 -22.87 16.55 -19.57
N LYS A 432 -24.11 16.36 -20.05
CA LYS A 432 -24.68 15.03 -20.34
C LYS A 432 -24.88 14.84 -21.85
N VAL A 433 -23.99 14.06 -22.48
CA VAL A 433 -24.05 13.77 -23.92
C VAL A 433 -24.70 12.41 -24.15
N ASN A 434 -25.73 12.36 -25.00
CA ASN A 434 -26.38 11.12 -25.44
C ASN A 434 -26.01 10.85 -26.91
N GLY A 435 -25.41 9.69 -27.19
CA GLY A 435 -25.09 9.24 -28.56
C GLY A 435 -23.65 8.74 -28.72
N HIS A 436 -23.41 7.86 -29.69
CA HIS A 436 -22.10 7.25 -29.91
C HIS A 436 -21.02 8.30 -30.22
N SER A 437 -20.02 8.40 -29.35
CA SER A 437 -18.88 9.31 -29.47
C SER A 437 -17.63 8.60 -29.98
N GLN A 438 -17.35 8.69 -31.28
CA GLN A 438 -15.96 8.75 -31.73
C GLN A 438 -15.51 10.21 -31.69
N GLY A 439 -14.43 10.51 -30.98
CA GLY A 439 -13.77 11.82 -31.04
C GLY A 439 -14.26 12.84 -30.01
N LEU A 440 -13.93 12.62 -28.73
CA LEU A 440 -13.48 13.72 -27.85
C LEU A 440 -12.48 13.21 -26.80
N HIS A 441 -11.35 12.67 -27.27
CA HIS A 441 -10.22 12.36 -26.40
C HIS A 441 -9.73 13.62 -25.67
N SER A 442 -9.18 13.41 -24.48
CA SER A 442 -8.60 14.43 -23.59
C SER A 442 -9.67 15.25 -22.83
N PHE A 443 -9.48 15.61 -21.56
CA PHE A 443 -8.22 15.91 -20.87
C PHE A 443 -8.28 15.60 -19.35
N PHE A 444 -7.14 15.26 -18.72
CA PHE A 444 -6.83 15.28 -17.27
C PHE A 444 -5.32 14.95 -17.06
N ASN A 445 -4.71 15.34 -15.92
CA ASN A 445 -3.35 14.92 -15.51
C ASN A 445 -3.37 14.35 -14.08
N GLY A 446 -2.96 13.08 -13.94
CA GLY A 446 -3.22 12.21 -12.78
C GLY A 446 -2.25 12.36 -11.60
N ASN A 447 -1.98 13.60 -11.16
CA ASN A 447 -1.04 13.91 -10.08
C ASN A 447 -1.67 14.51 -8.82
N SER A 448 -3.00 14.40 -8.64
CA SER A 448 -3.70 14.78 -7.39
C SER A 448 -4.79 13.78 -7.04
N THR A 449 -5.02 13.52 -5.76
CA THR A 449 -6.21 12.78 -5.32
C THR A 449 -7.46 13.61 -5.60
N LEU A 450 -8.54 12.95 -6.03
CA LEU A 450 -9.81 13.63 -6.35
C LEU A 450 -10.36 14.39 -5.13
N THR A 451 -10.16 13.87 -3.93
CA THR A 451 -10.43 14.54 -2.64
C THR A 451 -9.70 15.88 -2.52
N ALA A 452 -8.38 15.93 -2.79
CA ALA A 452 -7.62 17.18 -2.70
C ALA A 452 -8.04 18.21 -3.75
N ILE A 453 -8.45 17.77 -4.94
CA ILE A 453 -9.05 18.62 -5.99
C ILE A 453 -10.40 19.19 -5.50
N ILE A 454 -11.25 18.35 -4.91
CA ILE A 454 -12.58 18.73 -4.43
C ILE A 454 -12.52 19.62 -3.19
N ASP A 455 -11.64 19.37 -2.23
CA ASP A 455 -11.50 20.21 -1.03
C ASP A 455 -10.88 21.57 -1.38
N THR A 456 -9.95 21.61 -2.36
CA THR A 456 -9.51 22.85 -3.02
C THR A 456 -10.69 23.59 -3.64
N ALA A 457 -11.56 22.88 -4.39
CA ALA A 457 -12.74 23.48 -5.00
C ALA A 457 -13.71 24.06 -3.96
N ARG A 458 -13.99 23.30 -2.88
CA ARG A 458 -14.86 23.72 -1.77
C ARG A 458 -14.29 24.92 -1.01
N ALA A 459 -12.99 24.94 -0.73
CA ALA A 459 -12.32 26.05 -0.06
C ALA A 459 -12.32 27.36 -0.88
N LEU A 460 -12.49 27.26 -2.20
CA LEU A 460 -12.59 28.39 -3.14
C LEU A 460 -14.04 28.69 -3.57
N GLY A 461 -15.03 27.95 -3.07
CA GLY A 461 -16.46 28.18 -3.35
C GLY A 461 -16.97 27.64 -4.69
N PHE A 462 -16.26 26.72 -5.34
CA PHE A 462 -16.63 26.15 -6.64
C PHE A 462 -17.54 24.91 -6.53
N MET A 463 -18.24 24.60 -7.63
CA MET A 463 -19.15 23.44 -7.75
C MET A 463 -18.68 22.36 -8.75
N GLY A 464 -17.62 22.60 -9.55
CA GLY A 464 -17.10 21.67 -10.56
C GLY A 464 -15.74 22.08 -11.16
N ILE A 465 -15.03 21.14 -11.83
CA ILE A 465 -13.65 21.24 -12.36
C ILE A 465 -13.45 20.31 -13.59
N LEU A 466 -12.64 20.68 -14.61
CA LEU A 466 -12.40 19.88 -15.84
C LEU A 466 -11.12 20.32 -16.62
N ILE A 467 -10.10 19.47 -16.82
CA ILE A 467 -8.64 19.88 -16.87
C ILE A 467 -7.79 19.35 -18.07
N PRO A 468 -6.90 20.16 -18.71
CA PRO A 468 -5.65 19.87 -19.49
C PRO A 468 -4.93 18.46 -19.43
N ARG A 469 -4.11 17.88 -20.35
CA ARG A 469 -3.56 18.18 -21.72
C ARG A 469 -3.24 16.86 -22.52
N VAL A 470 -3.32 16.85 -23.87
CA VAL A 470 -3.60 15.63 -24.72
C VAL A 470 -2.70 14.41 -24.49
N ALA A 471 -1.39 14.52 -24.71
CA ALA A 471 -0.51 13.36 -24.83
C ALA A 471 -0.36 12.57 -23.51
N GLU A 472 -0.68 13.21 -22.39
CA GLU A 472 -0.74 12.59 -21.06
C GLU A 472 -2.14 12.00 -20.77
N THR A 473 -3.18 12.41 -21.51
CA THR A 473 -4.56 11.93 -21.29
C THR A 473 -4.95 10.71 -22.09
N GLN A 474 -4.22 10.21 -23.11
CA GLN A 474 -4.67 8.96 -23.74
C GLN A 474 -4.74 7.80 -22.73
N ILE A 475 -3.89 7.82 -21.71
CA ILE A 475 -3.90 6.82 -20.62
C ILE A 475 -5.04 7.08 -19.62
N ILE A 476 -5.30 8.34 -19.24
CA ILE A 476 -6.40 8.69 -18.31
C ILE A 476 -7.79 8.63 -18.99
N ALA A 477 -7.84 8.77 -20.32
CA ALA A 477 -9.04 8.57 -21.13
C ALA A 477 -9.29 7.08 -21.41
N GLN A 478 -8.27 6.25 -21.63
CA GLN A 478 -8.45 4.79 -21.69
C GLN A 478 -8.90 4.24 -20.33
N TYR A 479 -8.33 4.76 -19.23
CA TYR A 479 -8.86 4.55 -17.87
C TYR A 479 -10.35 4.93 -17.80
N TYR A 480 -10.75 6.15 -18.17
CA TYR A 480 -12.16 6.58 -18.01
C TYR A 480 -13.18 6.00 -19.00
N GLU A 481 -12.81 5.69 -20.25
CA GLU A 481 -13.70 4.98 -21.18
C GLU A 481 -13.92 3.53 -20.73
N GLN A 482 -12.91 2.89 -20.12
CA GLN A 482 -13.11 1.64 -19.38
C GLN A 482 -13.98 1.85 -18.12
N GLN A 483 -13.78 2.91 -17.32
CA GLN A 483 -14.52 3.13 -16.05
C GLN A 483 -16.05 3.34 -16.20
N THR A 484 -16.62 3.38 -17.41
CA THR A 484 -18.09 3.23 -17.57
C THR A 484 -18.57 1.77 -17.44
N TYR A 485 -17.64 0.81 -17.36
CA TYR A 485 -17.82 -0.52 -16.77
C TYR A 485 -16.79 -0.69 -15.64
N ARG A 486 -17.23 -0.61 -14.38
CA ARG A 486 -16.35 -0.36 -13.22
C ARG A 486 -15.34 -1.48 -12.94
N ASP A 487 -14.07 -1.13 -12.99
CA ASP A 487 -12.92 -1.84 -12.39
C ASP A 487 -11.81 -0.81 -12.05
N GLN A 488 -10.70 -1.25 -11.42
CA GLN A 488 -9.50 -0.46 -11.03
C GLN A 488 -9.67 0.57 -9.88
N THR A 489 -10.70 0.46 -9.04
CA THR A 489 -11.03 1.52 -8.05
C THR A 489 -10.14 1.58 -6.80
N GLY A 490 -9.36 0.53 -6.50
CA GLY A 490 -8.51 0.48 -5.29
C GLY A 490 -9.27 0.39 -3.96
N LEU A 491 -10.59 0.22 -4.00
CA LEU A 491 -11.46 0.15 -2.81
C LEU A 491 -11.37 -1.23 -2.16
N ALA A 492 -11.19 -1.26 -0.83
CA ALA A 492 -11.15 -2.50 -0.07
C ALA A 492 -12.48 -3.27 -0.19
N VAL A 493 -12.39 -4.51 -0.67
CA VAL A 493 -13.49 -5.47 -0.63
C VAL A 493 -13.89 -5.82 0.79
N ARG A 494 -15.11 -6.35 0.93
CA ARG A 494 -15.68 -6.70 2.22
C ARG A 494 -16.32 -8.08 2.22
N GLY A 495 -16.31 -8.73 3.38
CA GLY A 495 -17.20 -9.84 3.70
C GLY A 495 -18.66 -9.41 3.88
N PRO A 496 -19.54 -10.29 4.40
CA PRO A 496 -19.24 -11.68 4.77
C PRO A 496 -18.92 -12.55 3.56
N ASP A 497 -18.21 -13.65 3.83
CA ASP A 497 -18.00 -14.76 2.89
C ASP A 497 -19.34 -15.42 2.53
N PHE A 498 -19.39 -16.14 1.40
CA PHE A 498 -20.62 -16.76 0.89
C PHE A 498 -20.37 -18.04 0.07
N ILE A 499 -21.40 -18.88 0.04
CA ILE A 499 -21.28 -20.29 -0.38
C ILE A 499 -21.48 -20.54 -1.89
N ASP A 500 -22.18 -19.65 -2.60
CA ASP A 500 -22.57 -19.80 -4.01
C ASP A 500 -23.00 -18.45 -4.65
N LYS A 501 -23.39 -18.46 -5.94
CA LYS A 501 -23.85 -17.26 -6.68
C LYS A 501 -25.08 -16.55 -6.10
N SER A 502 -25.85 -17.17 -5.19
CA SER A 502 -26.95 -16.50 -4.47
C SER A 502 -26.46 -15.60 -3.32
N ARG A 503 -25.15 -15.60 -3.04
CA ARG A 503 -24.51 -14.86 -1.94
C ARG A 503 -25.08 -15.19 -0.56
N LYS A 504 -25.57 -16.42 -0.37
CA LYS A 504 -25.94 -16.93 0.96
C LYS A 504 -24.69 -16.93 1.87
N PRO A 505 -24.71 -16.23 3.02
CA PRO A 505 -23.56 -16.16 3.92
C PRO A 505 -23.11 -17.53 4.45
N VAL A 506 -21.84 -17.60 4.84
CA VAL A 506 -21.21 -18.77 5.46
C VAL A 506 -20.35 -18.35 6.66
N ASP A 507 -20.21 -19.24 7.62
CA ASP A 507 -19.62 -18.97 8.94
C ASP A 507 -18.07 -18.97 8.96
N VAL A 508 -17.49 -18.31 7.97
CA VAL A 508 -16.05 -18.09 7.80
C VAL A 508 -15.79 -16.59 7.72
N LEU A 509 -14.78 -16.10 8.43
CA LEU A 509 -14.39 -14.69 8.32
C LEU A 509 -13.55 -14.48 7.07
N LYS A 510 -13.97 -13.59 6.18
CA LYS A 510 -13.17 -13.04 5.08
C LYS A 510 -13.35 -11.51 5.01
N PRO A 511 -12.30 -10.73 4.67
CA PRO A 511 -10.90 -11.15 4.51
C PRO A 511 -10.28 -11.65 5.84
N ASP A 512 -9.09 -12.26 5.81
CA ASP A 512 -8.47 -12.85 7.00
C ASP A 512 -7.55 -11.85 7.74
N ILE A 513 -6.87 -10.98 6.98
CA ILE A 513 -5.83 -10.08 7.48
C ILE A 513 -5.71 -8.83 6.60
N LEU A 514 -5.36 -7.68 7.20
CA LEU A 514 -5.11 -6.40 6.51
C LEU A 514 -3.60 -6.13 6.43
N ALA A 515 -3.12 -5.69 5.26
CA ALA A 515 -1.72 -5.35 5.02
C ALA A 515 -1.57 -4.15 4.05
N PRO A 516 -0.39 -3.49 3.98
CA PRO A 516 -0.18 -2.35 3.10
C PRO A 516 -0.45 -2.70 1.63
N GLY A 517 -1.47 -2.09 1.04
CA GLY A 517 -1.89 -2.37 -0.33
C GLY A 517 -2.09 -1.12 -1.19
N HIS A 518 -2.17 0.07 -0.61
CA HIS A 518 -2.34 1.33 -1.35
C HIS A 518 -1.04 2.15 -1.40
N GLN A 519 -0.70 2.66 -2.59
CA GLN A 519 0.52 3.43 -2.88
C GLN A 519 1.83 2.70 -2.51
N VAL A 520 1.97 1.48 -3.01
CA VAL A 520 3.18 0.64 -2.86
C VAL A 520 4.14 0.87 -4.03
N TRP A 521 5.35 1.36 -3.73
CA TRP A 521 6.46 1.45 -4.70
C TRP A 521 7.16 0.09 -4.81
N ALA A 522 7.14 -0.52 -6.00
CA ALA A 522 7.91 -1.73 -6.28
C ALA A 522 8.37 -1.75 -7.75
N ALA A 523 9.12 -2.78 -8.12
CA ALA A 523 9.71 -2.94 -9.46
C ALA A 523 8.65 -2.99 -10.56
N TRP A 524 9.02 -2.54 -11.75
CA TRP A 524 8.17 -2.57 -12.93
C TRP A 524 8.93 -3.11 -14.14
N SER A 525 8.18 -3.55 -15.15
CA SER A 525 8.75 -3.92 -16.44
C SER A 525 8.77 -2.69 -17.35
N PRO A 526 9.94 -2.18 -17.78
CA PRO A 526 10.01 -1.03 -18.68
C PRO A 526 9.52 -1.36 -20.10
N ILE A 527 9.23 -2.64 -20.39
CA ILE A 527 8.54 -3.10 -21.60
C ILE A 527 7.05 -3.38 -21.35
N SER A 528 6.48 -2.86 -20.25
CA SER A 528 5.03 -2.91 -19.99
C SER A 528 4.26 -2.26 -21.14
N ILE A 529 3.21 -2.95 -21.60
CA ILE A 529 2.32 -2.48 -22.67
C ILE A 529 0.88 -2.22 -22.24
N LEU A 530 0.44 -2.74 -21.08
CA LEU A 530 -0.91 -2.47 -20.57
C LEU A 530 -1.04 -1.11 -19.88
N ASP A 531 0.08 -0.56 -19.37
CA ASP A 531 0.15 0.76 -18.74
C ASP A 531 1.09 1.70 -19.52
N PRO A 532 0.63 2.40 -20.58
CA PRO A 532 1.50 3.25 -21.40
C PRO A 532 2.17 4.42 -20.65
N ILE A 533 1.63 4.86 -19.50
CA ILE A 533 2.31 5.81 -18.59
C ILE A 533 3.56 5.19 -17.97
N LEU A 534 3.52 3.90 -17.62
CA LEU A 534 4.58 3.20 -16.89
C LEU A 534 5.59 2.51 -17.84
N SER A 535 5.32 2.51 -19.15
CA SER A 535 6.27 2.05 -20.16
C SER A 535 7.58 2.86 -20.10
N GLY A 536 8.72 2.18 -20.22
CA GLY A 536 10.05 2.75 -20.00
C GLY A 536 10.48 2.89 -18.52
N TYR A 537 9.57 2.86 -17.55
CA TYR A 537 9.91 2.97 -16.12
C TYR A 537 10.27 1.63 -15.50
N SER A 538 11.24 1.65 -14.58
CA SER A 538 11.68 0.45 -13.82
C SER A 538 10.95 0.28 -12.47
N PHE A 539 10.10 1.23 -12.07
CA PHE A 539 9.34 1.22 -10.83
C PHE A 539 7.94 1.79 -11.06
N ALA A 540 6.95 1.28 -10.32
CA ALA A 540 5.58 1.77 -10.34
C ALA A 540 5.01 1.90 -8.92
N LEU A 541 4.10 2.86 -8.75
CA LEU A 541 3.34 3.07 -7.52
C LEU A 541 1.91 2.56 -7.76
N LEU A 542 1.55 1.43 -7.16
CA LEU A 542 0.26 0.78 -7.37
C LEU A 542 -0.56 0.67 -6.09
N SER A 543 -1.87 0.45 -6.27
CA SER A 543 -2.85 0.26 -5.21
C SER A 543 -3.77 -0.93 -5.51
N GLY A 544 -3.97 -1.82 -4.53
CA GLY A 544 -4.92 -2.93 -4.58
C GLY A 544 -4.59 -4.05 -3.60
N THR A 545 -5.49 -5.02 -3.43
CA THR A 545 -5.22 -6.23 -2.64
C THR A 545 -4.11 -7.09 -3.25
N SER A 546 -3.88 -6.97 -4.56
CA SER A 546 -2.71 -7.51 -5.27
C SER A 546 -1.37 -7.00 -4.74
N MET A 547 -1.31 -5.83 -4.09
CA MET A 547 -0.11 -5.32 -3.43
C MET A 547 -0.06 -5.68 -1.93
N ALA A 548 -1.19 -5.92 -1.28
CA ALA A 548 -1.25 -6.42 0.10
C ALA A 548 -0.82 -7.90 0.21
N THR A 549 -1.24 -8.71 -0.75
CA THR A 549 -0.92 -10.15 -0.87
C THR A 549 0.58 -10.46 -0.77
N PRO A 550 1.49 -9.81 -1.54
CA PRO A 550 2.93 -10.04 -1.43
C PRO A 550 3.55 -9.55 -0.11
N HIS A 551 2.98 -8.57 0.58
CA HIS A 551 3.43 -8.22 1.94
C HIS A 551 3.20 -9.41 2.88
N VAL A 552 1.98 -9.96 2.90
CA VAL A 552 1.63 -11.15 3.70
C VAL A 552 2.47 -12.37 3.28
N ALA A 553 2.72 -12.56 1.97
CA ALA A 553 3.57 -13.65 1.47
C ALA A 553 5.02 -13.57 2.00
N GLY A 554 5.65 -12.38 1.95
CA GLY A 554 6.99 -12.20 2.48
C GLY A 554 7.06 -12.33 4.00
N ILE A 555 6.05 -11.83 4.74
CA ILE A 555 5.97 -12.02 6.19
C ILE A 555 5.78 -13.51 6.55
N ALA A 556 5.00 -14.27 5.78
CA ALA A 556 4.85 -15.72 5.95
C ALA A 556 6.19 -16.46 5.78
N ALA A 557 7.00 -16.07 4.80
CA ALA A 557 8.33 -16.62 4.60
C ALA A 557 9.27 -16.34 5.80
N LEU A 558 9.22 -15.13 6.37
CA LEU A 558 10.01 -14.81 7.57
C LEU A 558 9.56 -15.60 8.81
N ILE A 559 8.25 -15.73 9.04
CA ILE A 559 7.72 -16.54 10.15
C ILE A 559 8.09 -18.01 9.95
N LYS A 560 8.10 -18.51 8.71
CA LYS A 560 8.54 -19.86 8.35
C LYS A 560 10.06 -20.06 8.51
N GLN A 561 10.87 -19.02 8.33
CA GLN A 561 12.31 -19.04 8.63
C GLN A 561 12.58 -19.19 10.12
N TYR A 562 11.95 -18.32 10.93
CA TYR A 562 12.10 -18.32 12.38
C TYR A 562 11.48 -19.58 13.03
N ASN A 563 10.40 -20.11 12.45
CA ASN A 563 9.73 -21.34 12.88
C ASN A 563 9.60 -22.40 11.76
N PRO A 564 10.69 -23.10 11.37
CA PRO A 564 10.67 -24.05 10.25
C PRO A 564 9.69 -25.23 10.40
N SER A 565 9.36 -25.61 11.63
CA SER A 565 8.43 -26.69 11.95
C SER A 565 6.94 -26.31 11.85
N TRP A 566 6.60 -25.03 11.72
CA TRP A 566 5.21 -24.59 11.70
C TRP A 566 4.49 -24.96 10.41
N THR A 567 3.23 -25.35 10.54
CA THR A 567 2.32 -25.61 9.41
C THR A 567 1.73 -24.29 8.89
N PRO A 568 1.16 -24.26 7.67
CA PRO A 568 0.45 -23.09 7.17
C PRO A 568 -0.66 -22.57 8.11
N SER A 569 -1.33 -23.45 8.84
CA SER A 569 -2.35 -23.07 9.84
C SER A 569 -1.77 -22.41 11.08
N MET A 570 -0.58 -22.82 11.54
CA MET A 570 0.11 -22.16 12.65
C MET A 570 0.58 -20.75 12.27
N ILE A 571 1.12 -20.58 11.05
CA ILE A 571 1.54 -19.27 10.54
C ILE A 571 0.34 -18.34 10.36
N ALA A 572 -0.75 -18.82 9.73
CA ALA A 572 -1.97 -18.04 9.56
C ALA A 572 -2.59 -17.65 10.92
N SER A 573 -2.64 -18.60 11.87
CA SER A 573 -3.09 -18.29 13.23
C SER A 573 -2.23 -17.21 13.89
N ALA A 574 -0.90 -17.32 13.82
CA ALA A 574 0.00 -16.38 14.49
C ALA A 574 -0.09 -14.96 13.90
N MET A 575 -0.29 -14.82 12.59
CA MET A 575 -0.60 -13.54 11.95
C MET A 575 -1.92 -12.94 12.47
N SER A 576 -2.99 -13.74 12.52
CA SER A 576 -4.31 -13.27 12.92
C SER A 576 -4.41 -12.95 14.42
N THR A 577 -3.89 -13.82 15.31
CA THR A 577 -4.00 -13.63 16.77
C THR A 577 -3.09 -12.54 17.33
N THR A 578 -2.21 -11.96 16.50
CA THR A 578 -1.32 -10.85 16.87
C THR A 578 -1.54 -9.57 16.04
N ALA A 579 -2.57 -9.54 15.20
CA ALA A 579 -2.94 -8.38 14.41
C ALA A 579 -3.47 -7.23 15.29
N THR A 580 -3.25 -5.98 14.86
CA THR A 580 -3.80 -4.79 15.53
C THR A 580 -5.12 -4.34 14.90
N ILE A 581 -6.10 -4.00 15.73
CA ILE A 581 -7.37 -3.37 15.32
C ILE A 581 -7.37 -1.84 15.45
N VAL A 582 -6.22 -1.27 15.84
CA VAL A 582 -5.97 0.18 15.95
C VAL A 582 -4.82 0.64 15.05
N ASP A 583 -4.85 1.92 14.69
CA ASP A 583 -3.85 2.59 13.85
C ASP A 583 -2.58 3.03 14.61
N ASN A 584 -1.74 3.84 13.98
CA ASN A 584 -0.49 4.35 14.57
C ASN A 584 -0.69 5.48 15.61
N LEU A 585 -1.92 5.96 15.81
CA LEU A 585 -2.32 6.87 16.89
C LEU A 585 -2.95 6.12 18.07
N GLY A 586 -3.34 4.86 17.87
CA GLY A 586 -4.08 4.03 18.83
C GLY A 586 -5.60 4.15 18.69
N GLU A 587 -6.09 4.79 17.64
CA GLU A 587 -7.51 4.91 17.33
C GLU A 587 -7.99 3.70 16.50
N PRO A 588 -9.29 3.32 16.56
CA PRO A 588 -9.82 2.19 15.77
C PRO A 588 -9.60 2.38 14.27
N ILE A 589 -9.22 1.30 13.56
CA ILE A 589 -9.00 1.36 12.11
C ILE A 589 -10.26 1.86 11.39
N MET A 590 -10.10 2.87 10.55
CA MET A 590 -11.15 3.46 9.71
C MET A 590 -11.01 3.00 8.27
N ALA A 591 -12.13 2.84 7.56
CA ALA A 591 -12.14 2.36 6.18
C ALA A 591 -13.04 3.24 5.27
N GLU A 592 -12.86 3.10 3.96
CA GLU A 592 -13.41 4.01 2.95
C GLU A 592 -14.83 3.61 2.48
N GLY A 593 -15.73 4.59 2.48
CA GLY A 593 -17.11 4.43 2.03
C GLY A 593 -17.28 4.62 0.52
N TYR A 594 -18.54 4.78 0.08
CA TYR A 594 -18.86 5.05 -1.33
C TYR A 594 -18.58 6.49 -1.76
N ASP A 595 -18.65 7.44 -0.83
CA ASP A 595 -18.39 8.86 -1.10
C ASP A 595 -16.90 9.17 -0.90
N ILE A 596 -16.35 10.01 -1.78
CA ILE A 596 -14.92 10.34 -1.82
C ILE A 596 -14.48 10.99 -0.48
N GLY A 597 -13.56 10.34 0.24
CA GLY A 597 -13.11 10.78 1.56
C GLY A 597 -14.09 10.50 2.72
N SER A 598 -15.16 9.71 2.49
CA SER A 598 -16.00 9.22 3.57
C SER A 598 -15.30 8.08 4.32
N LEU A 599 -15.18 8.24 5.64
CA LEU A 599 -14.62 7.24 6.54
C LEU A 599 -15.68 6.78 7.55
N TYR A 600 -15.73 5.48 7.78
CA TYR A 600 -16.58 4.85 8.81
C TYR A 600 -15.73 3.90 9.66
N LEU A 601 -16.23 3.60 10.87
CA LEU A 601 -15.60 2.64 11.78
C LEU A 601 -15.57 1.25 11.15
N SER A 602 -14.37 0.70 10.94
CA SER A 602 -14.23 -0.60 10.27
C SER A 602 -14.74 -1.75 11.11
N THR A 603 -15.12 -2.82 10.43
CA THR A 603 -15.54 -4.10 11.01
C THR A 603 -14.55 -5.19 10.65
N HIS A 604 -14.68 -6.35 11.29
CA HIS A 604 -13.95 -7.56 10.90
C HIS A 604 -14.22 -8.01 9.45
N PHE A 605 -15.32 -7.58 8.81
CA PHE A 605 -15.54 -7.84 7.38
C PHE A 605 -14.76 -6.90 6.45
N ASP A 606 -14.11 -5.86 6.97
CA ASP A 606 -13.26 -4.93 6.21
C ASP A 606 -11.77 -5.26 6.40
N PHE A 607 -11.34 -5.66 7.61
CA PHE A 607 -9.91 -5.92 7.93
C PHE A 607 -9.58 -7.35 8.40
N GLY A 608 -10.56 -8.23 8.54
CA GLY A 608 -10.36 -9.58 9.07
C GLY A 608 -9.99 -9.57 10.55
N ALA A 609 -8.85 -10.18 10.90
CA ALA A 609 -8.32 -10.15 12.25
C ALA A 609 -7.75 -8.78 12.66
N GLY A 610 -7.22 -8.00 11.70
CA GLY A 610 -6.59 -6.70 11.93
C GLY A 610 -5.45 -6.43 10.94
N PHE A 611 -4.76 -5.31 11.14
CA PHE A 611 -3.51 -5.00 10.45
C PHE A 611 -2.38 -5.90 10.96
N ILE A 612 -1.64 -6.52 10.04
CA ILE A 612 -0.61 -7.53 10.34
C ILE A 612 0.54 -6.99 11.20
N SER A 613 0.97 -7.75 12.21
CA SER A 613 2.05 -7.37 13.13
C SER A 613 3.20 -8.41 13.13
N PRO A 614 4.17 -8.31 12.19
CA PRO A 614 5.19 -9.35 11.98
C PRO A 614 6.03 -9.70 13.21
N ASN A 615 6.34 -8.69 14.02
CA ASN A 615 7.23 -8.83 15.18
C ASN A 615 6.55 -9.53 16.37
N HIS A 616 5.21 -9.51 16.44
CA HIS A 616 4.46 -10.29 17.42
C HIS A 616 4.13 -11.70 16.88
N ALA A 617 3.91 -11.84 15.56
CA ALA A 617 3.56 -13.10 14.92
C ALA A 617 4.64 -14.21 14.96
N ILE A 618 5.87 -13.90 15.42
CA ILE A 618 6.92 -14.91 15.70
C ILE A 618 6.84 -15.52 17.11
N ASP A 619 6.22 -14.83 18.07
CA ASP A 619 5.99 -15.32 19.44
C ASP A 619 4.55 -15.00 19.92
N PRO A 620 3.53 -15.63 19.31
CA PRO A 620 2.12 -15.41 19.65
C PRO A 620 1.70 -16.10 20.98
N GLY A 621 2.59 -16.87 21.62
CA GLY A 621 2.30 -17.74 22.77
C GLY A 621 1.41 -18.95 22.43
N LEU A 622 0.19 -18.69 21.95
CA LEU A 622 -0.78 -19.67 21.48
C LEU A 622 -0.98 -19.58 19.97
N VAL A 623 -1.15 -20.74 19.33
CA VAL A 623 -1.66 -20.85 17.95
C VAL A 623 -2.80 -21.86 17.87
N LEU A 624 -3.72 -21.63 16.93
CA LEU A 624 -4.81 -22.54 16.63
C LEU A 624 -4.34 -23.55 15.59
N THR A 625 -4.07 -24.77 16.04
CA THR A 625 -3.78 -25.88 15.15
C THR A 625 -5.09 -26.50 14.67
N SER A 626 -5.53 -26.11 13.47
CA SER A 626 -6.30 -27.05 12.65
C SER A 626 -5.43 -28.30 12.40
N ALA A 627 -6.01 -29.48 12.59
CA ALA A 627 -5.32 -30.76 12.51
C ALA A 627 -4.92 -31.14 11.06
N GLY A 628 -5.35 -30.35 10.07
CA GLY A 628 -4.87 -30.42 8.70
C GLY A 628 -5.99 -30.68 7.70
N PHE A 629 -5.72 -31.50 6.69
CA PHE A 629 -6.64 -31.74 5.57
C PHE A 629 -8.00 -32.30 6.02
N GLU A 630 -8.03 -33.20 7.01
CA GLU A 630 -9.27 -33.86 7.45
C GLU A 630 -10.25 -32.90 8.15
N ASP A 631 -9.77 -31.79 8.74
CA ASP A 631 -10.65 -30.71 9.25
C ASP A 631 -11.38 -30.01 8.11
N TYR A 632 -10.67 -29.70 7.02
CA TYR A 632 -11.23 -29.07 5.83
C TYR A 632 -12.20 -30.01 5.10
N ILE A 633 -11.94 -31.33 5.12
CA ILE A 633 -12.91 -32.33 4.67
C ILE A 633 -14.14 -32.34 5.57
N SER A 634 -13.98 -32.32 6.90
CA SER A 634 -15.10 -32.28 7.85
C SER A 634 -15.95 -31.01 7.69
N PHE A 635 -15.31 -29.86 7.42
CA PHE A 635 -16.00 -28.61 7.05
C PHE A 635 -16.78 -28.76 5.74
N LEU A 636 -16.15 -29.23 4.66
CA LEU A 636 -16.81 -29.45 3.37
C LEU A 636 -17.98 -30.43 3.47
N CYS A 637 -17.86 -31.48 4.30
CA CYS A 637 -18.92 -32.45 4.57
C CYS A 637 -20.08 -31.89 5.42
N SER A 638 -19.84 -30.85 6.23
CA SER A 638 -20.87 -30.15 7.01
C SER A 638 -21.54 -28.99 6.25
N LEU A 639 -21.09 -28.64 5.04
CA LEU A 639 -21.74 -27.60 4.23
C LEU A 639 -23.17 -28.04 3.80
N PRO A 640 -24.16 -27.13 3.81
CA PRO A 640 -25.54 -27.47 3.49
C PRO A 640 -25.69 -27.96 2.04
N ASN A 641 -26.55 -28.97 1.85
CA ASN A 641 -26.89 -29.61 0.57
C ASN A 641 -25.72 -30.30 -0.17
N VAL A 642 -24.55 -30.48 0.45
CA VAL A 642 -23.42 -31.21 -0.12
C VAL A 642 -23.69 -32.73 -0.14
N ASN A 643 -23.28 -33.38 -1.23
CA ASN A 643 -23.26 -34.84 -1.34
C ASN A 643 -21.87 -35.39 -0.91
N PRO A 644 -21.76 -36.24 0.13
CA PRO A 644 -20.51 -36.87 0.55
C PRO A 644 -19.77 -37.64 -0.55
N ALA A 645 -20.49 -38.22 -1.52
CA ALA A 645 -19.88 -38.90 -2.66
C ALA A 645 -19.18 -37.91 -3.60
N THR A 646 -19.69 -36.68 -3.74
CA THR A 646 -19.06 -35.61 -4.52
C THR A 646 -17.79 -35.10 -3.83
N ILE A 647 -17.82 -34.88 -2.51
CA ILE A 647 -16.62 -34.52 -1.75
C ILE A 647 -15.54 -35.58 -1.90
N ARG A 648 -15.90 -36.87 -1.79
CA ARG A 648 -14.96 -37.97 -2.01
C ARG A 648 -14.41 -38.04 -3.44
N ALA A 649 -15.24 -37.75 -4.44
CA ALA A 649 -14.81 -37.75 -5.85
C ALA A 649 -13.84 -36.60 -6.17
N ILE A 650 -14.05 -35.41 -5.59
CA ILE A 650 -13.24 -34.22 -5.81
C ILE A 650 -11.94 -34.23 -4.98
N THR A 651 -12.04 -34.58 -3.70
CA THR A 651 -10.94 -34.39 -2.73
C THR A 651 -10.18 -35.69 -2.38
N GLY A 652 -10.76 -36.85 -2.67
CA GLY A 652 -10.32 -38.15 -2.14
C GLY A 652 -10.61 -38.36 -0.64
N GLY A 653 -10.99 -37.31 0.09
CA GLY A 653 -11.38 -37.36 1.51
C GLY A 653 -12.68 -38.14 1.74
N VAL A 654 -12.90 -38.58 2.96
CA VAL A 654 -14.13 -39.31 3.34
C VAL A 654 -14.78 -38.59 4.50
N CYS A 655 -16.09 -38.32 4.39
CA CYS A 655 -16.90 -37.75 5.47
C CYS A 655 -17.07 -38.75 6.63
N THR A 656 -16.02 -38.95 7.41
CA THR A 656 -15.99 -39.82 8.60
C THR A 656 -16.47 -39.11 9.85
N GLN A 657 -16.31 -37.79 9.89
CA GLN A 657 -16.76 -36.88 10.95
C GLN A 657 -17.45 -35.67 10.30
N LEU A 658 -18.34 -35.04 11.07
CA LEU A 658 -19.02 -33.80 10.73
C LEU A 658 -18.79 -32.82 11.87
N LEU A 659 -18.57 -31.55 11.54
CA LEU A 659 -18.60 -30.45 12.51
C LEU A 659 -20.03 -30.23 13.01
N ASN A 660 -20.23 -29.93 14.30
CA ASN A 660 -21.56 -29.64 14.86
C ASN A 660 -22.10 -28.31 14.33
N HIS A 661 -21.21 -27.35 14.11
CA HIS A 661 -21.46 -26.10 13.41
C HIS A 661 -20.30 -25.82 12.44
N LEU A 662 -20.53 -25.10 11.35
CA LEU A 662 -19.43 -24.73 10.43
C LEU A 662 -18.35 -23.91 11.16
N SER A 663 -18.78 -23.07 12.11
CA SER A 663 -17.89 -22.31 12.99
C SER A 663 -17.00 -23.17 13.91
N ASP A 664 -17.23 -24.49 14.09
CA ASP A 664 -16.32 -25.36 14.87
C ASP A 664 -14.98 -25.61 14.15
N LEU A 665 -14.83 -25.26 12.87
CA LEU A 665 -13.53 -25.29 12.18
C LEU A 665 -12.54 -24.39 12.95
N ASN A 666 -11.37 -24.93 13.28
CA ASN A 666 -10.43 -24.33 14.25
C ASN A 666 -9.61 -23.15 13.67
N LEU A 667 -10.32 -22.11 13.22
CA LEU A 667 -9.78 -20.86 12.67
C LEU A 667 -9.56 -19.80 13.78
N PRO A 668 -8.61 -18.86 13.61
CA PRO A 668 -8.35 -17.75 14.54
C PRO A 668 -9.46 -16.68 14.60
N SER A 669 -10.67 -17.00 14.16
CA SER A 669 -11.85 -16.15 14.16
C SER A 669 -13.10 -16.98 14.51
N VAL A 670 -14.17 -16.33 14.98
CA VAL A 670 -15.49 -16.94 15.17
C VAL A 670 -16.51 -16.09 14.44
N THR A 671 -17.09 -16.62 13.36
CA THR A 671 -18.14 -15.97 12.57
C THR A 671 -19.43 -16.76 12.71
N ILE A 672 -20.51 -16.07 13.04
CA ILE A 672 -21.88 -16.61 13.05
C ILE A 672 -22.73 -15.70 12.19
N SER A 673 -23.21 -16.19 11.05
CA SER A 673 -23.97 -15.41 10.07
C SER A 673 -25.39 -15.11 10.53
N GLU A 674 -26.01 -16.05 11.26
CA GLU A 674 -27.32 -15.91 11.88
C GLU A 674 -27.37 -16.67 13.20
N LEU A 675 -27.19 -15.98 14.34
CA LEU A 675 -27.32 -16.59 15.66
C LEU A 675 -28.81 -16.73 16.02
N ARG A 676 -29.27 -17.96 16.28
CA ARG A 676 -30.63 -18.24 16.76
C ARG A 676 -30.61 -18.96 18.11
N GLY A 677 -30.97 -18.27 19.18
CA GLY A 677 -31.01 -18.84 20.53
C GLY A 677 -29.61 -18.98 21.13
N THR A 678 -29.15 -20.22 21.31
CA THR A 678 -27.85 -20.56 21.90
C THR A 678 -27.02 -21.37 20.91
N LEU A 679 -25.77 -20.98 20.71
CA LEU A 679 -24.77 -21.73 19.94
C LEU A 679 -23.53 -21.95 20.80
N LEU A 680 -22.92 -23.13 20.69
CA LEU A 680 -21.66 -23.48 21.31
C LEU A 680 -20.63 -23.73 20.21
N VAL A 681 -19.52 -22.99 20.23
CA VAL A 681 -18.40 -23.11 19.30
C VAL A 681 -17.17 -23.59 20.07
N ARG A 682 -16.39 -24.52 19.51
CA ARG A 682 -15.15 -25.00 20.13
C ARG A 682 -13.90 -24.50 19.40
N ARG A 683 -12.85 -24.22 20.17
CA ARG A 683 -11.51 -23.85 19.67
C ARG A 683 -10.46 -24.66 20.41
N ASN A 684 -9.47 -25.17 19.69
CA ASN A 684 -8.32 -25.86 20.28
C ASN A 684 -7.07 -25.00 20.09
N VAL A 685 -6.48 -24.55 21.20
CA VAL A 685 -5.26 -23.73 21.22
C VAL A 685 -4.06 -24.56 21.66
N LYS A 686 -2.92 -24.35 21.00
CA LYS A 686 -1.65 -25.02 21.33
C LYS A 686 -0.62 -23.99 21.80
N ASN A 687 0.03 -24.27 22.93
CA ASN A 687 1.17 -23.50 23.42
C ASN A 687 2.42 -23.81 22.55
N ILE A 688 2.95 -22.80 21.86
CA ILE A 688 4.20 -22.89 21.09
C ILE A 688 5.43 -22.36 21.85
N GLY A 689 5.20 -21.68 22.97
CA GLY A 689 6.22 -21.13 23.85
C GLY A 689 7.07 -22.20 24.52
N SER A 690 8.23 -21.76 25.03
CA SER A 690 9.21 -22.62 25.70
C SER A 690 8.89 -22.93 27.17
N LYS A 691 7.80 -22.37 27.71
CA LYS A 691 7.45 -22.40 29.14
C LYS A 691 5.99 -22.78 29.37
N GLN A 692 5.69 -23.23 30.58
CA GLN A 692 4.31 -23.39 31.04
C GLN A 692 3.73 -22.02 31.36
N GLU A 693 2.54 -21.74 30.84
CA GLU A 693 1.93 -20.42 30.85
C GLU A 693 0.47 -20.51 31.29
N THR A 694 -0.05 -19.45 31.91
CA THR A 694 -1.44 -19.35 32.38
C THR A 694 -2.14 -18.22 31.67
N TYR A 695 -3.23 -18.54 30.97
CA TYR A 695 -4.03 -17.62 30.20
C TYR A 695 -5.35 -17.33 30.92
N LEU A 696 -5.77 -16.05 30.93
CA LEU A 696 -7.07 -15.60 31.39
C LEU A 696 -7.94 -15.30 30.17
N CYS A 697 -9.13 -15.90 30.11
CA CYS A 697 -10.03 -15.74 28.98
C CYS A 697 -10.97 -14.54 29.22
N SER A 698 -11.04 -13.64 28.24
CA SER A 698 -11.94 -12.48 28.26
C SER A 698 -12.57 -12.28 26.87
N VAL A 699 -13.71 -11.58 26.85
CA VAL A 699 -14.45 -11.27 25.62
C VAL A 699 -15.14 -9.92 25.77
N ILE A 700 -15.17 -9.14 24.69
CA ILE A 700 -16.08 -8.01 24.53
C ILE A 700 -17.25 -8.53 23.68
N PRO A 701 -18.45 -8.76 24.25
CA PRO A 701 -19.53 -9.40 23.51
C PRO A 701 -20.06 -8.52 22.36
N PRO A 702 -20.39 -9.09 21.18
CA PRO A 702 -21.09 -8.37 20.13
C PRO A 702 -22.42 -7.80 20.61
N LYS A 703 -22.85 -6.66 20.05
CA LYS A 703 -24.13 -6.03 20.40
C LYS A 703 -25.30 -7.00 20.18
N GLY A 704 -26.11 -7.23 21.20
CA GLY A 704 -27.24 -8.16 21.17
C GLY A 704 -26.88 -9.63 21.41
N VAL A 705 -25.62 -9.93 21.75
CA VAL A 705 -25.13 -11.29 22.04
C VAL A 705 -24.46 -11.33 23.42
N MET A 706 -24.88 -12.27 24.26
CA MET A 706 -24.12 -12.64 25.47
C MET A 706 -23.13 -13.75 25.12
N VAL A 707 -21.84 -13.57 25.45
CA VAL A 707 -20.80 -14.58 25.24
C VAL A 707 -20.22 -15.02 26.59
N SER A 708 -20.08 -16.33 26.78
CA SER A 708 -19.44 -16.94 27.95
C SER A 708 -18.39 -17.96 27.54
N LEU A 709 -17.24 -17.96 28.23
CA LEU A 709 -16.05 -18.73 27.91
C LEU A 709 -15.80 -19.82 28.96
N ASN A 710 -15.50 -21.04 28.53
CA ASN A 710 -15.21 -22.18 29.40
C ASN A 710 -13.96 -22.94 28.91
N PRO A 711 -12.90 -23.12 29.73
CA PRO A 711 -12.73 -22.56 31.08
C PRO A 711 -12.45 -21.05 31.04
N PRO A 712 -12.72 -20.30 32.14
CA PRO A 712 -12.43 -18.86 32.22
C PRO A 712 -10.93 -18.56 32.34
N SER A 713 -10.12 -19.54 32.73
CA SER A 713 -8.66 -19.49 32.70
C SER A 713 -8.09 -20.90 32.65
N PHE A 714 -6.89 -21.05 32.09
CA PHE A 714 -6.22 -22.35 31.97
C PHE A 714 -4.69 -22.20 32.04
N THR A 715 -4.02 -23.29 32.45
CA THR A 715 -2.55 -23.37 32.46
C THR A 715 -2.10 -24.46 31.51
N ILE A 716 -1.27 -24.11 30.54
CA ILE A 716 -0.91 -24.95 29.40
C ILE A 716 0.62 -25.12 29.33
N VAL A 717 1.08 -26.38 29.29
CA VAL A 717 2.50 -26.74 29.20
C VAL A 717 3.03 -26.55 27.77
N PRO A 718 4.36 -26.40 27.56
CA PRO A 718 4.94 -26.33 26.21
C PRO A 718 4.46 -27.47 25.31
N GLN A 719 4.07 -27.13 24.08
CA GLN A 719 3.50 -28.05 23.10
C GLN A 719 2.17 -28.73 23.50
N GLY A 720 1.63 -28.46 24.69
CA GLY A 720 0.30 -28.89 25.12
C GLY A 720 -0.81 -28.16 24.38
N THR A 721 -2.00 -28.77 24.38
CA THR A 721 -3.23 -28.26 23.77
C THR A 721 -4.31 -28.06 24.83
N GLN A 722 -5.17 -27.06 24.65
CA GLN A 722 -6.34 -26.78 25.49
C GLN A 722 -7.55 -26.52 24.61
N ASP A 723 -8.70 -27.11 24.97
CA ASP A 723 -9.99 -26.76 24.39
C ASP A 723 -10.62 -25.56 25.12
N LEU A 724 -11.14 -24.62 24.34
CA LEU A 724 -11.92 -23.47 24.77
C LEU A 724 -13.31 -23.56 24.15
N GLU A 725 -14.32 -23.61 24.99
CA GLU A 725 -15.72 -23.55 24.59
C GLU A 725 -16.23 -22.11 24.68
N ILE A 726 -16.82 -21.64 23.59
CA ILE A 726 -17.34 -20.29 23.40
C ILE A 726 -18.85 -20.42 23.21
N GLN A 727 -19.64 -20.14 24.25
CA GLN A 727 -21.10 -20.16 24.17
C GLN A 727 -21.61 -18.75 23.85
N LEU A 728 -22.31 -18.62 22.72
CA LEU A 728 -22.99 -17.41 22.30
C LEU A 728 -24.50 -17.57 22.51
N ASN A 729 -25.16 -16.55 23.06
CA ASN A 729 -26.60 -16.53 23.28
C ASN A 729 -27.18 -15.21 22.76
N CYS A 730 -28.27 -15.24 22.00
CA CYS A 730 -29.05 -14.05 21.68
C CYS A 730 -29.54 -13.38 22.98
N ASP A 731 -29.41 -12.06 23.09
CA ASP A 731 -30.06 -11.28 24.12
C ASP A 731 -31.35 -10.63 23.58
N PRO A 732 -32.54 -11.19 23.87
CA PRO A 732 -33.80 -10.63 23.40
C PRO A 732 -34.17 -9.30 24.10
N SER A 733 -33.44 -8.87 25.13
CA SER A 733 -33.75 -7.65 25.89
C SER A 733 -33.15 -6.36 25.31
N ASN A 734 -32.08 -6.46 24.50
CA ASN A 734 -31.36 -5.30 23.95
C ASN A 734 -31.78 -4.87 22.52
N GLY A 735 -32.84 -5.48 21.98
CA GLY A 735 -33.31 -5.27 20.62
C GLY A 735 -32.47 -6.05 19.60
N GLY A 736 -33.08 -7.10 19.02
CA GLY A 736 -32.43 -7.93 18.01
C GLY A 736 -32.10 -7.15 16.73
N LEU A 737 -31.09 -7.66 16.01
CA LEU A 737 -30.83 -7.37 14.60
C LEU A 737 -31.81 -8.14 13.71
#